data_AF-A0A9P8I3T3-F1
#
_entry.id   AF-A0A9P8I3T3-F1
#
_cell.length_a   1.000
_cell.length_b   1.000
_cell.length_c   1.000
_cell.angle_alpha   90.00
_cell.angle_beta   90.00
_cell.angle_gamma   90.00
#
_symmetry.space_group_name_H-M   'P 1'
#
loop_
_entity.id
_entity.type
_entity.pdbx_description
1 polymer ?
#
loop_
_entity_poly.entity_id
_entity_poly.type
_entity_poly.pdbx_seq_one_letter_code
_entity_poly.pdbx_strand_id
1 'polypeptide(L)'
;DTPHDWSIEDLPQEERSADNPAESGPFDKEAVGGFMVGWAVGGTGWYRKRFRVPDGLDGRLEIWFDGSYRDTDVWLNGASLGSTHHGGYTPFYYDLTPHLLRDADNVLAVRVKNEGSNSRWYSGSGLLRHVHLVQSPMMTRIAPDGGVFVTTETLTTESATVNVAVVVEHIAEILRVNVCLLAPDGSVVATGDTQAGRQPVSLTVDKPRPWHPDHPTLYRAEVTLLNDRGDVLDQAGATFGIRTLELDSDRGLLLNGERITLKGGCLHHDNGILGAAAIDRAEERRIELLKAAGFNAIRTAHNAPSPACLDACDRLGMMVMDEIFDEWLKPKVPQGQARYFAAGGADAEIAAVVRRDRNHPSVVLWSVGNEVYEAFERPDIARDLRDSVRRHDTTRPVTAGVPAPFWTHSEGFEWIDWDTSSDPAFENLDVAGYNYEWPHYEADRARNPRRVIVGTEAYAKDIFDAWQLVEKHPWVLGDFCWTAIDYLGESSIGQTLVEPDGVIGFTFPFHTAVCAGLDLIGRRKPQSYFQEAVWHPGVLHLAVVAPLLPGQRLHNEGWSIKWGWPLHLRDHWTFPGHEGETLQVIAYASCARVRLFLNGEYLGELPTTRTERYTATFEVPYAPGELRAVGLDADGNVIAEHVLRTAGPPAGLALSPDRTTLRAGNRNDLSFVTITVVDAAGVPVPETIPGTNLPVRVTVTGPGELAALGSADPLDVSTLQGPVRRAYRGILQAVARPTTGGGNGSITLHAEAHTLAPAEVTITAE
;
A
#
# COMPACT_ATOMS: atom_id res chain seq x y z
N ASP A 1 11.13 -19.38 -5.53
CA ASP A 1 10.69 -18.10 -6.08
C ASP A 1 9.48 -17.62 -5.30
N THR A 2 9.71 -17.17 -4.07
CA THR A 2 8.72 -16.48 -3.22
C THR A 2 9.19 -15.03 -3.07
N PRO A 3 8.29 -14.04 -2.96
CA PRO A 3 6.83 -14.17 -2.91
C PRO A 3 6.19 -14.58 -4.24
N HIS A 4 5.00 -15.19 -4.18
CA HIS A 4 4.27 -15.70 -5.32
C HIS A 4 2.76 -15.63 -5.11
N ASP A 5 2.05 -15.20 -6.16
CA ASP A 5 0.60 -15.14 -6.23
C ASP A 5 0.14 -15.83 -7.52
N TRP A 6 -0.52 -16.97 -7.40
CA TRP A 6 -1.01 -17.68 -8.60
C TRP A 6 -2.33 -17.12 -9.13
N SER A 7 -3.03 -16.28 -8.37
CA SER A 7 -4.31 -15.69 -8.81
C SER A 7 -4.14 -14.66 -9.93
N ILE A 8 -2.90 -14.28 -10.25
CA ILE A 8 -2.55 -13.39 -11.36
C ILE A 8 -2.04 -14.16 -12.59
N GLU A 9 -1.90 -15.48 -12.50
CA GLU A 9 -1.51 -16.36 -13.60
C GLU A 9 -2.70 -16.63 -14.54
N ASP A 10 -2.38 -16.97 -15.79
CA ASP A 10 -3.41 -17.32 -16.76
C ASP A 10 -4.14 -18.62 -16.36
N LEU A 11 -5.47 -18.56 -16.34
CA LEU A 11 -6.29 -19.73 -16.04
C LEU A 11 -6.19 -20.77 -17.18
N PRO A 12 -6.14 -22.08 -16.84
CA PRO A 12 -6.29 -23.14 -17.83
C PRO A 12 -7.59 -22.98 -18.62
N GLN A 13 -7.57 -23.27 -19.93
CA GLN A 13 -8.72 -23.02 -20.81
C GLN A 13 -9.99 -23.76 -20.35
N GLU A 14 -9.83 -24.94 -19.75
CA GLU A 14 -10.90 -25.76 -19.19
C GLU A 14 -11.54 -25.20 -17.90
N GLU A 15 -10.86 -24.28 -17.20
CA GLU A 15 -11.36 -23.65 -15.97
C GLU A 15 -12.11 -22.33 -16.25
N ARG A 16 -12.10 -21.86 -17.51
CA ARG A 16 -12.68 -20.57 -17.89
C ARG A 16 -14.14 -20.71 -18.31
N SER A 17 -14.94 -19.73 -17.91
CA SER A 17 -16.35 -19.65 -18.32
C SER A 17 -16.46 -19.40 -19.83
N ALA A 18 -17.48 -19.98 -20.46
CA ALA A 18 -17.68 -19.89 -21.91
C ALA A 18 -17.92 -18.47 -22.42
N ASP A 19 -18.39 -17.56 -21.54
CA ASP A 19 -18.70 -16.16 -21.84
C ASP A 19 -17.56 -15.20 -21.43
N ASN A 20 -16.37 -15.70 -21.11
CA ASN A 20 -15.21 -14.86 -20.77
C ASN A 20 -14.67 -14.16 -22.04
N PRO A 21 -14.55 -12.81 -22.07
CA PRO A 21 -14.19 -12.06 -23.27
C PRO A 21 -12.71 -12.15 -23.64
N ALA A 22 -11.83 -12.58 -22.72
CA ALA A 22 -10.41 -12.73 -23.01
C ALA A 22 -10.06 -14.13 -23.55
N GLU A 23 -9.03 -14.24 -24.39
CA GLU A 23 -8.51 -15.55 -24.84
C GLU A 23 -7.57 -16.22 -23.82
N SER A 24 -6.96 -15.44 -22.95
CA SER A 24 -6.14 -15.87 -21.81
C SER A 24 -6.18 -14.78 -20.74
N GLY A 25 -6.08 -15.13 -19.46
CA GLY A 25 -6.08 -14.18 -18.37
C GLY A 25 -6.41 -14.80 -17.01
N PRO A 26 -6.16 -14.07 -15.91
CA PRO A 26 -6.39 -14.55 -14.54
C PRO A 26 -7.82 -14.40 -14.04
N PHE A 27 -8.65 -13.60 -14.74
CA PHE A 27 -9.97 -13.23 -14.26
C PHE A 27 -11.08 -14.03 -14.95
N ASP A 28 -12.08 -14.44 -14.17
CA ASP A 28 -13.23 -15.18 -14.67
C ASP A 28 -14.55 -14.73 -14.04
N LYS A 29 -15.58 -14.61 -14.87
CA LYS A 29 -16.94 -14.20 -14.46
C LYS A 29 -17.54 -15.13 -13.40
N GLU A 30 -17.14 -16.40 -13.37
CA GLU A 30 -17.62 -17.40 -12.41
C GLU A 30 -16.74 -17.53 -11.16
N ALA A 31 -15.74 -16.66 -10.98
CA ALA A 31 -14.90 -16.64 -9.79
C ALA A 31 -15.75 -16.52 -8.51
N VAL A 32 -15.47 -17.39 -7.52
CA VAL A 32 -16.29 -17.54 -6.30
C VAL A 32 -16.38 -16.25 -5.48
N GLY A 33 -15.32 -15.44 -5.46
CA GLY A 33 -15.34 -14.14 -4.77
C GLY A 33 -15.98 -13.01 -5.58
N GLY A 34 -16.29 -13.24 -6.86
CA GLY A 34 -16.94 -12.27 -7.75
C GLY A 34 -16.21 -10.93 -7.82
N PHE A 35 -16.99 -9.84 -7.92
CA PHE A 35 -16.48 -8.47 -8.03
C PHE A 35 -15.63 -8.03 -6.83
N MET A 36 -15.85 -8.59 -5.64
CA MET A 36 -15.10 -8.26 -4.42
C MET A 36 -13.62 -8.58 -4.60
N VAL A 37 -13.29 -9.72 -5.18
CA VAL A 37 -11.89 -10.14 -5.38
C VAL A 37 -11.36 -9.84 -6.79
N GLY A 38 -12.02 -8.95 -7.53
CA GLY A 38 -11.60 -8.55 -8.87
C GLY A 38 -11.84 -9.65 -9.91
N TRP A 39 -12.75 -10.60 -9.62
CA TRP A 39 -13.01 -11.79 -10.44
C TRP A 39 -11.80 -12.72 -10.59
N ALA A 40 -10.80 -12.61 -9.72
CA ALA A 40 -9.66 -13.52 -9.72
C ALA A 40 -10.04 -14.87 -9.10
N VAL A 41 -9.47 -15.94 -9.65
CA VAL A 41 -9.70 -17.30 -9.16
C VAL A 41 -8.62 -17.70 -8.15
N GLY A 42 -9.05 -18.23 -7.01
CA GLY A 42 -8.16 -18.77 -5.98
C GLY A 42 -7.89 -20.27 -6.18
N GLY A 43 -8.57 -21.12 -5.41
CA GLY A 43 -8.42 -22.57 -5.45
C GLY A 43 -7.38 -23.10 -4.47
N THR A 44 -6.84 -24.30 -4.74
CA THR A 44 -5.83 -24.95 -3.90
C THR A 44 -4.52 -25.11 -4.66
N GLY A 45 -3.47 -24.47 -4.16
CA GLY A 45 -2.11 -24.54 -4.70
C GLY A 45 -1.17 -25.38 -3.82
N TRP A 46 -0.16 -25.98 -4.44
CA TRP A 46 0.90 -26.71 -3.75
C TRP A 46 2.28 -26.19 -4.15
N TYR A 47 3.10 -25.89 -3.16
CA TYR A 47 4.52 -25.60 -3.33
C TYR A 47 5.34 -26.78 -2.84
N ARG A 48 6.43 -27.09 -3.55
CA ARG A 48 7.38 -28.12 -3.13
C ARG A 48 8.80 -27.64 -3.31
N LYS A 49 9.64 -27.89 -2.31
CA LYS A 49 11.08 -27.60 -2.37
C LYS A 49 11.86 -28.81 -1.90
N ARG A 50 12.75 -29.31 -2.77
CA ARG A 50 13.77 -30.29 -2.40
C ARG A 50 15.01 -29.52 -1.97
N PHE A 51 15.56 -29.85 -0.81
CA PHE A 51 16.79 -29.25 -0.33
C PHE A 51 17.61 -30.24 0.48
N ARG A 52 18.92 -30.08 0.48
CA ARG A 52 19.82 -30.77 1.41
C ARG A 52 20.25 -29.79 2.47
N VAL A 53 20.40 -30.25 3.70
CA VAL A 53 20.94 -29.41 4.79
C VAL A 53 22.43 -29.20 4.49
N PRO A 54 22.92 -27.94 4.37
CA PRO A 54 24.35 -27.68 4.30
C PRO A 54 25.15 -28.30 5.45
N ASP A 55 26.34 -28.80 5.14
CA ASP A 55 27.28 -29.29 6.16
C ASP A 55 27.62 -28.17 7.16
N GLY A 56 27.66 -28.52 8.45
CA GLY A 56 27.99 -27.56 9.52
C GLY A 56 26.82 -26.76 10.06
N LEU A 57 25.61 -26.88 9.50
CA LEU A 57 24.40 -26.39 10.16
C LEU A 57 24.03 -27.32 11.32
N ASP A 58 24.16 -26.83 12.54
CA ASP A 58 23.71 -27.44 13.79
C ASP A 58 22.48 -26.68 14.35
N GLY A 59 22.02 -27.04 15.55
CA GLY A 59 20.88 -26.36 16.17
C GLY A 59 19.53 -26.69 15.53
N ARG A 60 18.56 -25.83 15.81
CA ARG A 60 17.17 -25.90 15.34
C ARG A 60 17.09 -25.27 13.95
N LEU A 61 16.34 -25.90 13.05
CA LEU A 61 16.04 -25.34 11.73
C LEU A 61 14.55 -25.08 11.63
N GLU A 62 14.17 -23.87 11.23
CA GLU A 62 12.79 -23.41 11.18
C GLU A 62 12.47 -22.85 9.81
N ILE A 63 11.21 -22.99 9.39
CA ILE A 63 10.70 -22.30 8.22
C ILE A 63 9.71 -21.24 8.64
N TRP A 64 9.94 -20.01 8.18
CA TRP A 64 9.17 -18.84 8.55
C TRP A 64 8.45 -18.30 7.33
N PHE A 65 7.21 -17.89 7.52
CA PHE A 65 6.35 -17.31 6.50
C PHE A 65 5.92 -15.93 6.96
N ASP A 66 6.24 -14.90 6.18
CA ASP A 66 5.83 -13.53 6.50
C ASP A 66 4.32 -13.28 6.21
N GLY A 67 3.71 -14.18 5.44
CA GLY A 67 2.28 -14.22 5.12
C GLY A 67 1.99 -15.17 3.95
N SER A 68 0.85 -15.86 4.03
CA SER A 68 0.37 -16.82 3.03
C SER A 68 -1.14 -16.74 3.00
N TYR A 69 -1.75 -16.56 1.83
CA TYR A 69 -3.20 -16.38 1.70
C TYR A 69 -3.90 -17.62 1.11
N ARG A 70 -4.70 -18.37 1.90
CA ARG A 70 -4.66 -18.32 3.37
C ARG A 70 -4.43 -19.64 4.07
N ASP A 71 -5.39 -20.57 4.02
CA ASP A 71 -5.34 -21.78 4.83
C ASP A 71 -4.13 -22.62 4.43
N THR A 72 -3.08 -22.58 5.25
CA THR A 72 -1.75 -23.08 4.92
C THR A 72 -1.40 -24.28 5.77
N ASP A 73 -1.08 -25.38 5.12
CA ASP A 73 -0.59 -26.62 5.74
C ASP A 73 0.84 -26.89 5.28
N VAL A 74 1.70 -27.32 6.20
CA VAL A 74 3.13 -27.54 5.93
C VAL A 74 3.55 -28.95 6.34
N TRP A 75 4.26 -29.63 5.44
CA TRP A 75 4.85 -30.94 5.67
C TRP A 75 6.33 -30.96 5.35
N LEU A 76 7.08 -31.75 6.10
CA LEU A 76 8.46 -32.11 5.81
C LEU A 76 8.58 -33.63 5.71
N ASN A 77 9.10 -34.14 4.59
CA ASN A 77 9.31 -35.58 4.37
C ASN A 77 8.05 -36.44 4.60
N GLY A 78 6.87 -35.88 4.30
CA GLY A 78 5.58 -36.53 4.49
C GLY A 78 4.98 -36.40 5.90
N ALA A 79 5.71 -35.85 6.88
CA ALA A 79 5.19 -35.56 8.22
C ALA A 79 4.60 -34.15 8.30
N SER A 80 3.43 -34.00 8.92
CA SER A 80 2.80 -32.68 9.15
C SER A 80 3.57 -31.93 10.22
N LEU A 81 3.84 -30.64 10.01
CA LEU A 81 4.58 -29.81 10.97
C LEU A 81 3.70 -29.13 12.02
N GLY A 82 2.38 -29.15 11.84
CA GLY A 82 1.42 -28.60 12.80
C GLY A 82 0.00 -28.59 12.26
N SER A 83 -0.86 -27.82 12.91
CA SER A 83 -2.20 -27.50 12.43
C SER A 83 -2.16 -26.49 11.28
N THR A 84 -3.23 -26.45 10.48
CA THR A 84 -3.44 -25.44 9.45
C THR A 84 -3.30 -24.03 10.05
N HIS A 85 -2.47 -23.19 9.43
CA HIS A 85 -2.45 -21.77 9.72
C HIS A 85 -3.54 -21.07 8.91
N HIS A 86 -4.38 -20.31 9.59
CA HIS A 86 -5.54 -19.66 8.96
C HIS A 86 -5.29 -18.18 8.62
N GLY A 87 -4.26 -17.53 9.17
CA GLY A 87 -4.02 -16.10 8.98
C GLY A 87 -3.45 -15.78 7.60
N GLY A 88 -4.18 -15.01 6.78
CA GLY A 88 -3.75 -14.63 5.43
C GLY A 88 -2.58 -13.64 5.39
N TYR A 89 -2.50 -12.79 6.42
CA TYR A 89 -1.56 -11.67 6.53
C TYR A 89 -0.70 -11.74 7.80
N THR A 90 -0.94 -12.74 8.65
CA THR A 90 -0.24 -12.96 9.92
C THR A 90 1.04 -13.77 9.68
N PRO A 91 2.20 -13.37 10.24
CA PRO A 91 3.41 -14.18 10.17
C PRO A 91 3.29 -15.46 11.02
N PHE A 92 3.98 -16.53 10.61
CA PHE A 92 4.02 -17.80 11.34
C PHE A 92 5.27 -18.62 10.99
N TYR A 93 5.63 -19.59 11.82
CA TYR A 93 6.77 -20.47 11.57
C TYR A 93 6.56 -21.88 12.13
N TYR A 94 7.32 -22.84 11.60
CA TYR A 94 7.34 -24.22 12.08
C TYR A 94 8.77 -24.73 12.28
N ASP A 95 8.98 -25.52 13.34
CA ASP A 95 10.22 -26.23 13.57
C ASP A 95 10.35 -27.45 12.64
N LEU A 96 11.37 -27.45 11.80
CA LEU A 96 11.69 -28.54 10.87
C LEU A 96 12.45 -29.67 11.56
N THR A 97 13.14 -29.37 12.67
CA THR A 97 14.13 -30.23 13.32
C THR A 97 13.64 -31.66 13.59
N PRO A 98 12.40 -31.89 14.09
CA PRO A 98 11.93 -33.24 14.40
C PRO A 98 11.81 -34.19 13.19
N HIS A 99 11.71 -33.64 11.98
CA HIS A 99 11.49 -34.40 10.73
C HIS A 99 12.62 -34.20 9.70
N LEU A 100 13.66 -33.45 10.07
CA LEU A 100 14.77 -33.10 9.19
C LEU A 100 15.75 -34.26 9.02
N LEU A 101 16.03 -34.62 7.78
CA LEU A 101 17.10 -35.55 7.42
C LEU A 101 18.39 -34.74 7.21
N ARG A 102 19.38 -34.90 8.08
CA ARG A 102 20.65 -34.15 8.01
C ARG A 102 21.51 -34.59 6.81
N ASP A 103 21.64 -35.90 6.61
CA ASP A 103 22.57 -36.46 5.61
C ASP A 103 21.90 -36.82 4.27
N ALA A 104 20.63 -36.47 4.08
CA ALA A 104 19.86 -36.79 2.89
C ALA A 104 19.03 -35.61 2.39
N ASP A 105 18.40 -35.77 1.23
CA ASP A 105 17.49 -34.76 0.70
C ASP A 105 16.20 -34.71 1.51
N ASN A 106 15.74 -33.50 1.78
CA ASN A 106 14.48 -33.20 2.39
C ASN A 106 13.50 -32.70 1.32
N VAL A 107 12.21 -33.02 1.50
CA VAL A 107 11.13 -32.49 0.69
C VAL A 107 10.16 -31.74 1.59
N LEU A 108 10.16 -30.43 1.46
CA LEU A 108 9.15 -29.55 2.01
C LEU A 108 7.96 -29.51 1.04
N ALA A 109 6.74 -29.65 1.56
CA ALA A 109 5.51 -29.42 0.84
C ALA A 109 4.64 -28.42 1.61
N VAL A 110 4.08 -27.44 0.89
CA VAL A 110 3.17 -26.45 1.45
C VAL A 110 1.89 -26.47 0.60
N ARG A 111 0.75 -26.70 1.24
CA ARG A 111 -0.56 -26.54 0.60
C ARG A 111 -1.15 -25.23 1.07
N VAL A 112 -1.65 -24.43 0.13
CA VAL A 112 -2.39 -23.20 0.44
C VAL A 112 -3.77 -23.31 -0.21
N LYS A 113 -4.83 -23.08 0.56
CA LYS A 113 -6.22 -23.11 0.07
C LYS A 113 -6.85 -21.73 0.15
N ASN A 114 -7.40 -21.27 -0.97
CA ASN A 114 -8.17 -20.05 -1.13
C ASN A 114 -9.44 -20.34 -1.97
N GLU A 115 -10.33 -21.18 -1.44
CA GLU A 115 -11.41 -21.80 -2.24
C GLU A 115 -12.77 -21.09 -2.15
N GLY A 116 -12.90 -19.97 -1.43
CA GLY A 116 -14.21 -19.40 -1.13
C GLY A 116 -14.29 -17.89 -1.02
N SER A 117 -15.48 -17.39 -0.72
CA SER A 117 -15.76 -15.96 -0.53
C SER A 117 -15.26 -15.51 0.85
N ASN A 118 -14.02 -15.04 0.89
CA ASN A 118 -13.26 -14.80 2.12
C ASN A 118 -12.55 -13.44 2.18
N SER A 119 -12.78 -12.56 1.21
CA SER A 119 -12.29 -11.18 1.22
C SER A 119 -13.24 -10.25 0.47
N ARG A 120 -13.24 -8.96 0.83
CA ARG A 120 -13.94 -7.89 0.10
C ARG A 120 -13.10 -7.27 -1.02
N TRP A 121 -11.78 -7.46 -1.00
CA TRP A 121 -10.83 -6.98 -2.00
C TRP A 121 -10.05 -8.16 -2.61
N TYR A 122 -9.24 -7.92 -3.65
CA TYR A 122 -8.34 -8.94 -4.17
C TYR A 122 -7.34 -9.38 -3.11
N SER A 123 -7.45 -10.63 -2.66
CA SER A 123 -6.54 -11.21 -1.66
C SER A 123 -5.24 -11.73 -2.28
N GLY A 124 -5.31 -12.19 -3.53
CA GLY A 124 -4.31 -13.08 -4.11
C GLY A 124 -4.33 -14.47 -3.45
N SER A 125 -3.53 -15.39 -4.00
CA SER A 125 -3.45 -16.76 -3.48
C SER A 125 -2.03 -17.29 -3.50
N GLY A 126 -1.57 -17.78 -2.34
CA GLY A 126 -0.30 -18.47 -2.21
C GLY A 126 0.66 -17.89 -1.19
N LEU A 127 1.96 -18.07 -1.44
CA LEU A 127 3.03 -17.60 -0.56
C LEU A 127 3.32 -16.14 -0.88
N LEU A 128 2.39 -15.26 -0.50
CA LEU A 128 2.34 -13.86 -0.92
C LEU A 128 3.52 -13.02 -0.40
N ARG A 129 4.20 -13.47 0.64
CA ARG A 129 5.37 -12.79 1.22
C ARG A 129 6.57 -13.72 1.30
N HIS A 130 7.70 -13.20 1.77
CA HIS A 130 8.93 -13.97 1.87
C HIS A 130 8.77 -15.19 2.77
N VAL A 131 9.52 -16.23 2.41
CA VAL A 131 9.65 -17.46 3.18
C VAL A 131 11.12 -17.67 3.50
N HIS A 132 11.43 -17.75 4.79
CA HIS A 132 12.80 -17.80 5.29
C HIS A 132 13.11 -19.18 5.87
N LEU A 133 14.33 -19.65 5.64
CA LEU A 133 14.89 -20.79 6.37
C LEU A 133 15.82 -20.22 7.45
N VAL A 134 15.44 -20.40 8.72
CA VAL A 134 16.12 -19.79 9.86
C VAL A 134 16.80 -20.87 10.68
N GLN A 135 18.08 -20.67 10.97
CA GLN A 135 18.82 -21.48 11.93
C GLN A 135 18.79 -20.77 13.28
N SER A 136 18.40 -21.49 14.32
CA SER A 136 18.32 -21.01 15.69
C SER A 136 19.09 -21.95 16.64
N PRO A 137 19.62 -21.47 17.77
CA PRO A 137 20.19 -22.34 18.79
C PRO A 137 19.17 -23.36 19.32
N MET A 138 19.66 -24.54 19.76
CA MET A 138 18.77 -25.64 20.18
C MET A 138 18.07 -25.39 21.52
N MET A 139 18.75 -24.74 22.45
CA MET A 139 18.29 -24.56 23.83
C MET A 139 17.90 -23.11 24.10
N THR A 140 18.88 -22.26 24.40
CA THR A 140 18.67 -20.86 24.75
C THR A 140 18.76 -19.98 23.51
N ARG A 141 17.70 -19.20 23.26
CA ARG A 141 17.65 -18.25 22.13
C ARG A 141 16.86 -17.00 22.46
N ILE A 142 17.05 -15.95 21.69
CA ILE A 142 16.16 -14.80 21.61
C ILE A 142 14.87 -15.26 20.95
N ALA A 143 13.73 -14.83 21.49
CA ALA A 143 12.43 -15.24 20.95
C ALA A 143 12.33 -14.87 19.46
N PRO A 144 11.95 -15.83 18.60
CA PRO A 144 11.95 -15.64 17.16
C PRO A 144 10.93 -14.59 16.70
N ASP A 145 9.79 -14.50 17.37
CA ASP A 145 8.68 -13.61 17.06
C ASP A 145 8.87 -12.23 17.70
N GLY A 146 9.87 -11.47 17.23
CA GLY A 146 10.11 -10.10 17.70
C GLY A 146 10.72 -10.03 19.10
N GLY A 147 11.63 -10.94 19.42
CA GLY A 147 12.28 -11.02 20.73
C GLY A 147 13.15 -9.83 21.12
N VAL A 148 13.53 -8.96 20.18
CA VAL A 148 14.20 -7.67 20.45
C VAL A 148 13.17 -6.55 20.30
N PHE A 149 13.02 -5.71 21.33
CA PHE A 149 12.15 -4.53 21.28
C PHE A 149 12.93 -3.28 21.70
N VAL A 150 13.03 -2.33 20.78
CA VAL A 150 13.76 -1.07 20.95
C VAL A 150 12.77 0.08 21.14
N THR A 151 12.95 0.88 22.19
CA THR A 151 12.14 2.09 22.45
C THR A 151 13.03 3.29 22.74
N THR A 152 12.54 4.48 22.42
CA THR A 152 13.18 5.76 22.78
C THR A 152 12.42 6.36 23.94
N GLU A 153 13.05 6.43 25.12
CA GLU A 153 12.41 6.95 26.35
C GLU A 153 12.44 8.47 26.40
N THR A 154 13.60 9.06 26.08
CA THR A 154 13.78 10.51 26.02
C THR A 154 14.57 10.89 24.77
N LEU A 155 14.27 12.06 24.22
CA LEU A 155 14.96 12.62 23.07
C LEU A 155 15.14 14.13 23.26
N THR A 156 16.38 14.59 23.12
CA THR A 156 16.78 16.00 23.06
C THR A 156 17.75 16.20 21.90
N THR A 157 18.14 17.44 21.62
CA THR A 157 19.19 17.73 20.63
C THR A 157 20.56 17.18 21.04
N GLU A 158 20.83 17.06 22.33
CA GLU A 158 22.14 16.62 22.85
C GLU A 158 22.24 15.11 23.07
N SER A 159 21.13 14.45 23.42
CA SER A 159 21.13 13.01 23.72
C SER A 159 19.75 12.36 23.58
N ALA A 160 19.75 11.05 23.35
CA ALA A 160 18.58 10.19 23.49
C ALA A 160 18.86 9.01 24.42
N THR A 161 17.86 8.60 25.19
CA THR A 161 17.88 7.33 25.94
C THR A 161 17.13 6.28 25.15
N VAL A 162 17.85 5.25 24.70
CA VAL A 162 17.33 4.11 23.95
C VAL A 162 17.31 2.88 24.86
N ASN A 163 16.16 2.25 24.98
CA ASN A 163 15.95 1.05 25.78
C ASN A 163 15.83 -0.17 24.86
N VAL A 164 16.58 -1.23 25.16
CA VAL A 164 16.50 -2.50 24.42
C VAL A 164 16.05 -3.62 25.35
N ALA A 165 14.80 -4.05 25.17
CA ALA A 165 14.23 -5.21 25.84
C ALA A 165 14.45 -6.48 25.00
N VAL A 166 14.72 -7.59 25.67
CA VAL A 166 15.01 -8.87 25.02
C VAL A 166 14.19 -9.97 25.69
N VAL A 167 13.40 -10.70 24.91
CA VAL A 167 12.69 -11.90 25.33
C VAL A 167 13.58 -13.11 25.02
N VAL A 168 13.87 -13.92 26.03
CA VAL A 168 14.73 -15.10 25.92
C VAL A 168 13.90 -16.34 26.20
N GLU A 169 13.96 -17.32 25.29
CA GLU A 169 13.34 -18.63 25.46
C GLU A 169 14.32 -19.63 26.10
N HIS A 170 13.79 -20.47 26.99
CA HIS A 170 14.52 -21.56 27.66
C HIS A 170 15.86 -21.14 28.31
N ILE A 171 15.76 -20.41 29.42
CA ILE A 171 16.92 -19.99 30.23
C ILE A 171 17.42 -21.20 31.05
N ALA A 172 18.47 -21.85 30.58
CA ALA A 172 19.08 -22.99 31.29
C ALA A 172 20.20 -22.58 32.26
N GLU A 173 20.78 -21.38 32.10
CA GLU A 173 21.99 -20.91 32.80
C GLU A 173 21.91 -19.40 33.15
N ILE A 174 22.92 -18.87 33.87
CA ILE A 174 23.08 -17.42 34.05
C ILE A 174 23.61 -16.85 32.73
N LEU A 175 22.83 -15.94 32.14
CA LEU A 175 23.12 -15.36 30.82
C LEU A 175 23.39 -13.86 30.92
N ARG A 176 24.33 -13.37 30.11
CA ARG A 176 24.55 -11.95 29.88
C ARG A 176 23.97 -11.55 28.54
N VAL A 177 23.24 -10.44 28.51
CA VAL A 177 22.71 -9.81 27.30
C VAL A 177 23.60 -8.64 26.98
N ASN A 178 24.25 -8.66 25.82
CA ASN A 178 25.08 -7.56 25.32
C ASN A 178 24.33 -6.87 24.19
N VAL A 179 24.32 -5.54 24.21
CA VAL A 179 23.64 -4.70 23.23
C VAL A 179 24.63 -3.72 22.63
N CYS A 180 24.63 -3.63 21.30
CA CYS A 180 25.39 -2.66 20.52
C CYS A 180 24.44 -1.89 19.61
N LEU A 181 24.44 -0.56 19.70
CA LEU A 181 23.70 0.31 18.79
C LEU A 181 24.63 0.83 17.70
N LEU A 182 24.20 0.69 16.45
CA LEU A 182 24.91 1.13 15.25
C LEU A 182 24.18 2.30 14.58
N ALA A 183 24.93 3.30 14.16
CA ALA A 183 24.48 4.37 13.28
C ALA A 183 24.27 3.88 11.84
N PRO A 184 23.60 4.69 10.98
CA PRO A 184 23.42 4.38 9.56
C PRO A 184 24.70 4.04 8.78
N ASP A 185 25.85 4.57 9.20
CA ASP A 185 27.15 4.31 8.58
C ASP A 185 27.86 3.05 9.12
N GLY A 186 27.20 2.30 10.01
CA GLY A 186 27.72 1.12 10.68
C GLY A 186 28.62 1.41 11.88
N SER A 187 28.82 2.68 12.26
CA SER A 187 29.62 3.02 13.44
C SER A 187 28.87 2.73 14.75
N VAL A 188 29.59 2.27 15.77
CA VAL A 188 29.03 2.02 17.10
C VAL A 188 28.76 3.34 17.80
N VAL A 189 27.51 3.57 18.20
CA VAL A 189 27.10 4.80 18.93
C VAL A 189 26.84 4.57 20.42
N ALA A 190 26.53 3.34 20.82
CA ALA A 190 26.40 2.98 22.24
C ALA A 190 26.54 1.46 22.43
N THR A 191 27.03 1.05 23.60
CA THR A 191 27.08 -0.35 24.02
C THR A 191 26.70 -0.49 25.47
N GLY A 192 26.11 -1.61 25.85
CA GLY A 192 25.86 -1.93 27.25
C GLY A 192 25.45 -3.38 27.43
N ASP A 193 25.29 -3.78 28.69
CA ASP A 193 24.97 -5.15 29.03
C ASP A 193 24.16 -5.26 30.31
N THR A 194 23.50 -6.40 30.47
CA THR A 194 22.81 -6.77 31.70
C THR A 194 22.73 -8.30 31.83
N GLN A 195 22.26 -8.79 32.98
CA GLN A 195 21.89 -10.20 33.11
C GLN A 195 20.51 -10.44 32.50
N ALA A 196 20.29 -11.59 31.88
CA ALA A 196 18.94 -11.97 31.43
C ALA A 196 17.94 -11.92 32.59
N GLY A 197 16.75 -11.40 32.33
CA GLY A 197 15.72 -11.11 33.34
C GLY A 197 15.84 -9.73 34.00
N ARG A 198 16.89 -8.95 33.69
CA ARG A 198 17.09 -7.56 34.14
C ARG A 198 17.04 -6.53 33.00
N GLN A 199 16.41 -6.88 31.88
CA GLN A 199 16.11 -5.97 30.77
C GLN A 199 15.01 -4.95 31.16
N PRO A 200 14.89 -3.79 30.46
CA PRO A 200 15.67 -3.35 29.30
C PRO A 200 17.11 -2.92 29.62
N VAL A 201 17.98 -2.97 28.62
CA VAL A 201 19.29 -2.29 28.64
C VAL A 201 19.08 -0.85 28.17
N SER A 202 19.34 0.13 29.05
CA SER A 202 19.24 1.55 28.74
C SER A 202 20.58 2.11 28.26
N LEU A 203 20.59 2.74 27.09
CA LEU A 203 21.78 3.24 26.41
C LEU A 203 21.59 4.71 26.04
N THR A 204 22.61 5.53 26.26
CA THR A 204 22.62 6.93 25.84
C THR A 204 23.28 7.05 24.47
N VAL A 205 22.58 7.67 23.52
CA VAL A 205 23.12 8.05 22.21
C VAL A 205 23.35 9.56 22.20
N ASP A 206 24.61 9.98 22.09
CA ASP A 206 24.97 11.39 22.01
C ASP A 206 24.65 11.97 20.63
N LYS A 207 24.11 13.19 20.61
CA LYS A 207 23.73 13.94 19.40
C LYS A 207 22.97 13.08 18.39
N PRO A 208 21.84 12.49 18.80
CA PRO A 208 21.08 11.58 17.96
C PRO A 208 20.59 12.31 16.71
N ARG A 209 20.47 11.58 15.60
CA ARG A 209 19.74 12.02 14.41
C ARG A 209 18.33 11.42 14.47
N PRO A 210 17.29 12.19 14.79
CA PRO A 210 15.95 11.64 14.94
C PRO A 210 15.43 11.08 13.62
N TRP A 211 14.57 10.06 13.71
CA TRP A 211 13.72 9.69 12.60
C TRP A 211 12.58 10.70 12.46
N HIS A 212 12.30 11.12 11.23
CA HIS A 212 11.18 11.96 10.85
C HIS A 212 10.77 11.63 9.40
N PRO A 213 9.49 11.81 9.01
CA PRO A 213 9.03 11.59 7.64
C PRO A 213 9.83 12.31 6.54
N ASP A 214 10.51 13.41 6.88
CA ASP A 214 11.32 14.20 5.94
C ASP A 214 12.82 13.91 6.05
N HIS A 215 13.26 13.24 7.12
CA HIS A 215 14.65 12.84 7.36
C HIS A 215 14.69 11.49 8.11
N PRO A 216 14.38 10.38 7.41
CA PRO A 216 14.12 9.08 8.02
C PRO A 216 15.39 8.33 8.43
N THR A 217 16.07 8.79 9.49
CA THR A 217 17.31 8.17 9.96
C THR A 217 17.06 6.84 10.67
N LEU A 218 17.77 5.78 10.26
CA LEU A 218 17.64 4.43 10.82
C LEU A 218 18.94 3.95 11.50
N TYR A 219 18.81 3.37 12.67
CA TYR A 219 19.85 2.74 13.47
C TYR A 219 19.62 1.24 13.52
N ARG A 220 20.63 0.49 13.99
CA ARG A 220 20.50 -0.96 14.24
C ARG A 220 20.87 -1.30 15.67
N ALA A 221 20.04 -2.07 16.34
CA ALA A 221 20.37 -2.70 17.62
C ALA A 221 20.83 -4.13 17.35
N GLU A 222 22.01 -4.48 17.81
CA GLU A 222 22.55 -5.84 17.79
C GLU A 222 22.59 -6.38 19.20
N VAL A 223 21.99 -7.56 19.40
CA VAL A 223 21.89 -8.24 20.69
C VAL A 223 22.65 -9.54 20.62
N THR A 224 23.49 -9.80 21.60
CA THR A 224 24.23 -11.06 21.77
C THR A 224 23.92 -11.65 23.15
N LEU A 225 23.49 -12.92 23.18
CA LEU A 225 23.38 -13.71 24.40
C LEU A 225 24.70 -14.43 24.66
N LEU A 226 25.24 -14.28 25.86
CA LEU A 226 26.49 -14.92 26.30
C LEU A 226 26.22 -15.82 27.51
N ASN A 227 26.92 -16.95 27.60
CA ASN A 227 27.00 -17.72 28.84
C ASN A 227 27.98 -17.08 29.85
N ASP A 228 28.13 -17.69 31.03
CA ASP A 228 29.03 -17.24 32.09
C ASP A 228 30.54 -17.28 31.71
N ARG A 229 30.90 -18.13 30.74
CA ARG A 229 32.25 -18.23 30.16
C ARG A 229 32.53 -17.18 29.08
N GLY A 230 31.50 -16.47 28.61
CA GLY A 230 31.59 -15.49 27.53
C GLY A 230 31.43 -16.09 26.12
N ASP A 231 30.98 -17.34 26.00
CA ASP A 231 30.66 -17.93 24.70
C ASP A 231 29.32 -17.38 24.18
N VAL A 232 29.25 -17.12 22.88
CA VAL A 232 28.02 -16.69 22.19
C VAL A 232 27.04 -17.86 22.11
N LEU A 233 25.83 -17.64 22.64
CA LEU A 233 24.73 -18.60 22.56
C LEU A 233 23.75 -18.25 21.44
N ASP A 234 23.47 -16.97 21.25
CA ASP A 234 22.57 -16.49 20.21
C ASP A 234 22.82 -15.02 19.85
N GLN A 235 22.40 -14.62 18.65
CA GLN A 235 22.46 -13.24 18.17
C GLN A 235 21.22 -12.87 17.36
N ALA A 236 20.68 -11.69 17.62
CA ALA A 236 19.60 -11.11 16.84
C ALA A 236 19.79 -9.59 16.73
N GLY A 237 19.03 -8.94 15.86
CA GLY A 237 19.03 -7.50 15.80
C GLY A 237 17.73 -6.94 15.24
N ALA A 238 17.55 -5.64 15.44
CA ALA A 238 16.39 -4.90 14.95
C ALA A 238 16.85 -3.56 14.36
N THR A 239 16.32 -3.20 13.21
CA THR A 239 16.39 -1.82 12.69
C THR A 239 15.38 -0.98 13.46
N PHE A 240 15.73 0.25 13.80
CA PHE A 240 14.84 1.17 14.51
C PHE A 240 15.16 2.64 14.16
N GLY A 241 14.23 3.55 14.45
CA GLY A 241 14.46 4.99 14.40
C GLY A 241 14.41 5.60 15.80
N ILE A 242 15.30 6.54 16.11
CA ILE A 242 15.23 7.30 17.36
C ILE A 242 14.16 8.39 17.18
N ARG A 243 13.00 8.22 17.82
CA ARG A 243 11.92 9.21 17.80
C ARG A 243 11.01 9.06 19.01
N THR A 244 10.44 10.16 19.48
CA THR A 244 9.37 10.13 20.48
C THR A 244 8.02 10.35 19.84
N LEU A 245 6.99 9.70 20.38
CA LEU A 245 5.60 9.85 19.96
C LEU A 245 4.75 10.13 21.20
N GLU A 246 3.97 11.19 21.18
CA GLU A 246 3.08 11.58 22.28
C GLU A 246 1.70 11.92 21.71
N LEU A 247 0.65 11.41 22.35
CA LEU A 247 -0.72 11.77 22.05
C LEU A 247 -1.22 12.76 23.10
N ASP A 248 -1.57 13.97 22.67
CA ASP A 248 -2.05 15.06 23.51
C ASP A 248 -3.46 15.49 23.06
N SER A 249 -4.40 15.58 24.00
CA SER A 249 -5.80 15.87 23.69
C SER A 249 -6.06 17.29 23.17
N ASP A 250 -5.10 18.21 23.31
CA ASP A 250 -5.20 19.60 22.91
C ASP A 250 -4.17 20.00 21.85
N ARG A 251 -3.03 19.31 21.79
CA ARG A 251 -1.95 19.54 20.81
C ARG A 251 -1.90 18.52 19.67
N GLY A 252 -2.62 17.41 19.79
CA GLY A 252 -2.67 16.35 18.78
C GLY A 252 -1.56 15.31 18.93
N LEU A 253 -1.15 14.74 17.80
CA LEU A 253 -0.03 13.80 17.74
C LEU A 253 1.27 14.59 17.64
N LEU A 254 2.18 14.35 18.58
CA LEU A 254 3.49 14.98 18.62
C LEU A 254 4.56 13.95 18.25
N LEU A 255 5.34 14.27 17.23
CA LEU A 255 6.54 13.54 16.83
C LEU A 255 7.75 14.39 17.20
N ASN A 256 8.65 13.85 18.02
CA ASN A 256 9.83 14.57 18.51
C ASN A 256 9.50 15.89 19.23
N GLY A 257 8.33 15.95 19.88
CA GLY A 257 7.83 17.13 20.60
C GLY A 257 7.10 18.16 19.74
N GLU A 258 7.04 17.96 18.42
CA GLU A 258 6.37 18.86 17.48
C GLU A 258 5.11 18.21 16.91
N ARG A 259 4.06 19.00 16.68
CA ARG A 259 2.82 18.50 16.08
C ARG A 259 3.09 17.98 14.68
N ILE A 260 2.67 16.75 14.40
CA ILE A 260 2.67 16.16 13.06
C ILE A 260 1.23 15.89 12.62
N THR A 261 0.93 16.21 11.36
CA THR A 261 -0.38 15.95 10.75
C THR A 261 -0.28 14.79 9.76
N LEU A 262 -1.26 13.90 9.76
CA LEU A 262 -1.34 12.73 8.88
C LEU A 262 -2.03 13.10 7.55
N LYS A 263 -1.22 13.35 6.51
CA LYS A 263 -1.64 13.47 5.10
C LYS A 263 -1.76 12.07 4.53
N GLY A 264 -2.86 11.41 4.88
CA GLY A 264 -3.05 9.98 4.78
C GLY A 264 -3.74 9.51 3.50
N GLY A 265 -3.47 8.27 3.13
CA GLY A 265 -4.25 7.53 2.15
C GLY A 265 -4.36 6.06 2.52
N CYS A 266 -5.52 5.44 2.24
CA CYS A 266 -5.71 4.01 2.42
C CYS A 266 -5.01 3.24 1.31
N LEU A 267 -4.37 2.13 1.66
CA LEU A 267 -3.55 1.30 0.79
C LEU A 267 -3.88 -0.19 1.01
N HIS A 268 -4.42 -0.84 -0.03
CA HIS A 268 -4.52 -2.30 -0.08
C HIS A 268 -3.16 -2.94 -0.39
N HIS A 269 -3.03 -4.26 -0.17
CA HIS A 269 -1.72 -4.93 -0.22
C HIS A 269 -1.25 -5.30 -1.63
N ASP A 270 -2.12 -5.33 -2.64
CA ASP A 270 -1.73 -5.75 -4.00
C ASP A 270 -0.84 -4.72 -4.72
N ASN A 271 0.08 -5.24 -5.52
CA ASN A 271 1.03 -4.50 -6.35
C ASN A 271 0.51 -4.37 -7.80
N GLY A 272 -0.81 -4.21 -7.97
CA GLY A 272 -1.47 -4.03 -9.26
C GLY A 272 -1.24 -5.21 -10.20
N ILE A 273 -0.55 -4.98 -11.31
CA ILE A 273 -0.30 -5.99 -12.35
C ILE A 273 0.62 -7.15 -11.91
N LEU A 274 1.24 -7.04 -10.72
CA LEU A 274 2.01 -8.10 -10.08
C LEU A 274 1.19 -8.93 -9.07
N GLY A 275 -0.09 -8.63 -8.91
CA GLY A 275 -0.95 -9.25 -7.89
C GLY A 275 -0.46 -8.96 -6.48
N ALA A 276 -0.69 -9.88 -5.56
CA ALA A 276 -0.42 -9.72 -4.13
C ALA A 276 1.00 -10.16 -3.70
N ALA A 277 1.88 -10.49 -4.64
CA ALA A 277 3.26 -10.84 -4.32
C ALA A 277 4.01 -9.60 -3.78
N ALA A 278 4.41 -9.64 -2.51
CA ALA A 278 5.06 -8.55 -1.80
C ALA A 278 6.57 -8.45 -2.12
N ILE A 279 6.88 -8.21 -3.39
CA ILE A 279 8.26 -8.08 -3.89
C ILE A 279 8.84 -6.75 -3.37
N ASP A 280 10.02 -6.78 -2.74
CA ASP A 280 10.64 -5.62 -2.08
C ASP A 280 10.59 -4.34 -2.93
N ARG A 281 10.99 -4.43 -4.21
CA ARG A 281 11.00 -3.26 -5.09
C ARG A 281 9.59 -2.78 -5.47
N ALA A 282 8.60 -3.67 -5.55
CA ALA A 282 7.22 -3.27 -5.83
C ALA A 282 6.62 -2.51 -4.64
N GLU A 283 6.83 -3.02 -3.42
CA GLU A 283 6.46 -2.35 -2.17
C GLU A 283 7.10 -0.96 -2.06
N GLU A 284 8.42 -0.89 -2.28
CA GLU A 284 9.18 0.37 -2.26
C GLU A 284 8.65 1.39 -3.28
N ARG A 285 8.41 0.96 -4.53
CA ARG A 285 7.88 1.84 -5.57
C ARG A 285 6.52 2.43 -5.19
N ARG A 286 5.62 1.65 -4.58
CA ARG A 286 4.32 2.19 -4.14
C ARG A 286 4.51 3.32 -3.15
N ILE A 287 5.38 3.14 -2.16
CA ILE A 287 5.67 4.19 -1.17
C ILE A 287 6.34 5.41 -1.81
N GLU A 288 7.28 5.23 -2.75
CA GLU A 288 7.89 6.33 -3.52
C GLU A 288 6.85 7.17 -4.26
N LEU A 289 5.91 6.51 -4.96
CA LEU A 289 4.85 7.18 -5.70
C LEU A 289 3.92 7.97 -4.81
N LEU A 290 3.52 7.40 -3.66
CA LEU A 290 2.67 8.09 -2.69
C LEU A 290 3.41 9.28 -2.06
N LYS A 291 4.69 9.10 -1.69
CA LYS A 291 5.52 10.19 -1.16
C LYS A 291 5.64 11.34 -2.17
N ALA A 292 5.87 11.01 -3.45
CA ALA A 292 5.94 11.97 -4.54
C ALA A 292 4.59 12.67 -4.83
N ALA A 293 3.47 12.02 -4.53
CA ALA A 293 2.13 12.62 -4.63
C ALA A 293 1.74 13.48 -3.40
N GLY A 294 2.64 13.62 -2.43
CA GLY A 294 2.46 14.50 -1.27
C GLY A 294 1.94 13.83 0.00
N PHE A 295 1.81 12.49 0.01
CA PHE A 295 1.43 11.76 1.22
C PHE A 295 2.58 11.70 2.23
N ASN A 296 2.26 11.74 3.52
CA ASN A 296 3.22 11.45 4.59
C ASN A 296 2.75 10.32 5.52
N ALA A 297 1.56 9.78 5.30
CA ALA A 297 1.03 8.65 6.03
C ALA A 297 0.26 7.68 5.11
N ILE A 298 0.24 6.40 5.46
CA ILE A 298 -0.63 5.37 4.89
C ILE A 298 -1.40 4.63 5.98
N ARG A 299 -2.58 4.13 5.62
CA ARG A 299 -3.34 3.16 6.41
C ARG A 299 -3.41 1.86 5.65
N THR A 300 -3.00 0.76 6.27
CA THR A 300 -2.91 -0.56 5.63
C THR A 300 -4.27 -1.26 5.63
N ALA A 301 -5.15 -0.77 4.77
CA ALA A 301 -6.55 -1.19 4.71
C ALA A 301 -6.68 -2.62 4.12
N HIS A 302 -7.23 -3.62 4.81
CA HIS A 302 -7.55 -3.70 6.25
C HIS A 302 -6.83 -4.91 6.85
N ASN A 303 -5.50 -4.93 6.71
CA ASN A 303 -4.66 -6.03 7.15
C ASN A 303 -3.21 -5.58 7.42
N ALA A 304 -2.53 -6.39 8.24
CA ALA A 304 -1.13 -6.14 8.58
C ALA A 304 -0.31 -6.12 7.29
N PRO A 305 0.54 -5.12 7.02
CA PRO A 305 1.32 -5.01 5.79
C PRO A 305 2.41 -6.08 5.72
N SER A 306 3.10 -6.17 4.58
CA SER A 306 4.32 -6.97 4.47
C SER A 306 5.49 -6.29 5.22
N PRO A 307 6.47 -7.05 5.73
CA PRO A 307 7.71 -6.47 6.27
C PRO A 307 8.41 -5.55 5.28
N ALA A 308 8.42 -5.93 3.99
CA ALA A 308 9.00 -5.11 2.92
C ALA A 308 8.30 -3.74 2.75
N CYS A 309 6.99 -3.66 2.96
CA CYS A 309 6.25 -2.39 2.96
C CYS A 309 6.66 -1.50 4.14
N LEU A 310 6.74 -2.06 5.35
CA LEU A 310 7.16 -1.31 6.55
C LEU A 310 8.63 -0.87 6.46
N ASP A 311 9.50 -1.74 5.95
CA ASP A 311 10.90 -1.42 5.66
C ASP A 311 11.03 -0.27 4.66
N ALA A 312 10.20 -0.23 3.61
CA ALA A 312 10.14 0.88 2.67
C ALA A 312 9.63 2.16 3.34
N CYS A 313 8.58 2.07 4.15
CA CYS A 313 8.04 3.20 4.91
C CYS A 313 9.08 3.79 5.86
N ASP A 314 9.84 2.95 6.55
CA ASP A 314 10.93 3.36 7.44
C ASP A 314 12.02 4.13 6.70
N ARG A 315 12.46 3.63 5.53
CA ARG A 315 13.53 4.25 4.72
C ARG A 315 13.10 5.51 4.00
N LEU A 316 11.85 5.58 3.54
CA LEU A 316 11.32 6.67 2.74
C LEU A 316 10.58 7.73 3.59
N GLY A 317 10.42 7.47 4.90
CA GLY A 317 9.76 8.38 5.82
C GLY A 317 8.25 8.44 5.62
N MET A 318 7.58 7.31 5.46
CA MET A 318 6.12 7.23 5.42
C MET A 318 5.60 6.78 6.78
N MET A 319 4.68 7.52 7.40
CA MET A 319 4.04 7.07 8.65
C MET A 319 2.98 6.01 8.34
N VAL A 320 2.75 5.09 9.28
CA VAL A 320 1.85 3.95 9.08
C VAL A 320 0.83 3.87 10.23
N MET A 321 -0.45 3.84 9.85
CA MET A 321 -1.50 3.25 10.66
C MET A 321 -1.59 1.77 10.26
N ASP A 322 -1.06 0.91 11.13
CA ASP A 322 -0.96 -0.53 10.89
C ASP A 322 -2.23 -1.22 11.40
N GLU A 323 -3.02 -1.77 10.49
CA GLU A 323 -4.36 -2.29 10.76
C GLU A 323 -4.42 -3.80 10.73
N ILE A 324 -5.02 -4.42 11.74
CA ILE A 324 -4.95 -5.88 11.93
C ILE A 324 -6.21 -6.60 11.41
N PHE A 325 -7.39 -5.99 11.59
CA PHE A 325 -8.67 -6.66 11.35
C PHE A 325 -9.61 -5.86 10.46
N ASP A 326 -10.24 -6.53 9.49
CA ASP A 326 -11.43 -6.01 8.80
C ASP A 326 -12.74 -6.42 9.49
N GLU A 327 -12.72 -7.55 10.21
CA GLU A 327 -13.90 -8.13 10.85
C GLU A 327 -13.59 -8.55 12.29
N TRP A 328 -14.54 -8.35 13.20
CA TRP A 328 -14.50 -8.94 14.54
C TRP A 328 -15.31 -10.23 14.60
N LEU A 329 -16.49 -10.24 15.24
CA LEU A 329 -17.30 -11.45 15.41
C LEU A 329 -18.36 -11.58 14.31
N LYS A 330 -18.83 -10.45 13.77
CA LYS A 330 -19.80 -10.39 12.68
C LYS A 330 -19.05 -10.45 11.33
N PRO A 331 -19.33 -11.46 10.50
CA PRO A 331 -18.70 -11.58 9.19
C PRO A 331 -19.26 -10.52 8.21
N LYS A 332 -18.39 -9.90 7.42
CA LYS A 332 -18.76 -9.13 6.21
C LYS A 332 -18.83 -10.05 4.99
N VAL A 333 -17.99 -11.09 4.96
CA VAL A 333 -18.05 -12.18 3.97
C VAL A 333 -18.15 -13.56 4.64
N PRO A 334 -18.83 -14.56 4.04
CA PRO A 334 -19.15 -15.81 4.72
C PRO A 334 -17.95 -16.60 5.26
N GLN A 335 -16.79 -16.46 4.64
CA GLN A 335 -15.56 -17.16 5.02
C GLN A 335 -14.43 -16.20 5.42
N GLY A 336 -14.79 -14.99 5.85
CA GLY A 336 -13.88 -13.91 6.23
C GLY A 336 -13.13 -14.16 7.54
N GLN A 337 -12.43 -13.11 7.99
CA GLN A 337 -11.58 -13.13 9.19
C GLN A 337 -12.39 -13.37 10.48
N ALA A 338 -13.69 -13.07 10.51
CA ALA A 338 -14.54 -13.26 11.68
C ALA A 338 -14.57 -14.70 12.20
N ARG A 339 -14.38 -15.69 11.31
CA ARG A 339 -14.29 -17.11 11.71
C ARG A 339 -13.07 -17.40 12.59
N TYR A 340 -11.95 -16.74 12.29
CA TYR A 340 -10.71 -16.89 13.06
C TYR A 340 -10.82 -16.13 14.39
N PHE A 341 -11.39 -14.93 14.35
CA PHE A 341 -11.65 -14.13 15.54
C PHE A 341 -12.55 -14.89 16.53
N ALA A 342 -13.69 -15.44 16.08
CA ALA A 342 -14.63 -16.20 16.89
C ALA A 342 -14.05 -17.50 17.47
N ALA A 343 -12.99 -18.05 16.86
CA ALA A 343 -12.25 -19.22 17.36
C ALA A 343 -11.24 -18.86 18.47
N GLY A 344 -11.16 -17.59 18.88
CA GLY A 344 -10.20 -17.11 19.88
C GLY A 344 -8.83 -16.77 19.32
N GLY A 345 -8.70 -16.59 18.00
CA GLY A 345 -7.42 -16.32 17.34
C GLY A 345 -6.93 -14.86 17.44
N ALA A 346 -7.79 -13.92 17.83
CA ALA A 346 -7.48 -12.48 17.79
C ALA A 346 -6.22 -12.11 18.59
N ASP A 347 -6.07 -12.64 19.81
CA ASP A 347 -4.90 -12.36 20.65
C ASP A 347 -3.59 -12.88 20.06
N ALA A 348 -3.63 -14.04 19.40
CA ALA A 348 -2.45 -14.61 18.76
C ALA A 348 -2.05 -13.82 17.52
N GLU A 349 -3.02 -13.35 16.73
CA GLU A 349 -2.77 -12.50 15.55
C GLU A 349 -2.24 -11.12 15.94
N ILE A 350 -2.82 -10.48 16.96
CA ILE A 350 -2.27 -9.23 17.53
C ILE A 350 -0.84 -9.45 18.02
N ALA A 351 -0.59 -10.52 18.78
CA ALA A 351 0.75 -10.79 19.28
C ALA A 351 1.75 -10.97 18.14
N ALA A 352 1.40 -11.73 17.11
CA ALA A 352 2.28 -11.99 15.96
C ALA A 352 2.59 -10.71 15.17
N VAL A 353 1.57 -9.89 14.88
CA VAL A 353 1.72 -8.65 14.11
C VAL A 353 2.46 -7.59 14.92
N VAL A 354 1.98 -7.25 16.13
CA VAL A 354 2.57 -6.19 16.94
C VAL A 354 4.01 -6.51 17.31
N ARG A 355 4.35 -7.76 17.61
CA ARG A 355 5.74 -8.13 17.93
C ARG A 355 6.68 -8.00 16.72
N ARG A 356 6.21 -8.39 15.53
CA ARG A 356 6.95 -8.22 14.28
C ARG A 356 7.21 -6.73 14.01
N ASP A 357 6.17 -5.90 14.19
CA ASP A 357 6.16 -4.57 13.59
C ASP A 357 6.56 -3.42 14.54
N ARG A 358 6.53 -3.64 15.85
CA ARG A 358 6.76 -2.58 16.87
C ARG A 358 8.13 -1.89 16.85
N ASN A 359 9.12 -2.41 16.13
CA ASN A 359 10.42 -1.75 15.96
C ASN A 359 10.45 -0.75 14.80
N HIS A 360 9.49 -0.80 13.87
CA HIS A 360 9.41 0.14 12.76
C HIS A 360 9.08 1.55 13.28
N PRO A 361 9.95 2.56 13.11
CA PRO A 361 9.66 3.94 13.50
C PRO A 361 8.49 4.54 12.72
N SER A 362 8.22 4.04 11.50
CA SER A 362 7.11 4.45 10.65
C SER A 362 5.73 4.19 11.26
N VAL A 363 5.57 3.10 12.02
CA VAL A 363 4.29 2.79 12.67
C VAL A 363 4.03 3.83 13.77
N VAL A 364 2.90 4.55 13.65
CA VAL A 364 2.48 5.59 14.59
C VAL A 364 1.14 5.29 15.25
N LEU A 365 0.33 4.39 14.67
CA LEU A 365 -0.97 3.99 15.20
C LEU A 365 -1.18 2.49 14.96
N TRP A 366 -1.76 1.80 15.93
CA TRP A 366 -2.29 0.44 15.76
C TRP A 366 -3.80 0.51 15.55
N SER A 367 -4.32 0.02 14.42
CA SER A 367 -5.75 -0.10 14.18
C SER A 367 -6.23 -1.53 14.40
N VAL A 368 -7.21 -1.72 15.28
CA VAL A 368 -7.70 -3.06 15.69
C VAL A 368 -9.02 -3.45 15.02
N GLY A 369 -9.49 -2.69 14.04
CA GLY A 369 -10.73 -2.98 13.33
C GLY A 369 -11.08 -1.94 12.29
N ASN A 370 -11.79 -2.35 11.25
CA ASN A 370 -12.37 -1.48 10.25
C ASN A 370 -13.85 -1.72 10.07
N GLU A 371 -14.65 -0.65 10.07
CA GLU A 371 -16.11 -0.68 9.91
C GLU A 371 -16.78 -1.78 10.76
N VAL A 372 -16.24 -1.97 11.96
CA VAL A 372 -16.70 -2.98 12.92
C VAL A 372 -17.90 -2.45 13.67
N TYR A 373 -19.08 -2.82 13.18
CA TYR A 373 -20.36 -2.37 13.73
C TYR A 373 -20.50 -2.71 15.24
N GLU A 374 -19.89 -3.81 15.68
CA GLU A 374 -19.83 -4.16 17.10
C GLU A 374 -19.18 -3.11 17.99
N ALA A 375 -18.43 -2.13 17.47
CA ALA A 375 -17.94 -1.02 18.28
C ALA A 375 -19.09 -0.29 19.01
N PHE A 376 -20.26 -0.15 18.37
CA PHE A 376 -21.42 0.50 18.96
C PHE A 376 -22.18 -0.37 19.98
N GLU A 377 -22.22 -1.69 19.77
CA GLU A 377 -23.01 -2.62 20.59
C GLU A 377 -22.20 -3.30 21.70
N ARG A 378 -20.92 -3.55 21.42
CA ARG A 378 -19.97 -4.33 22.20
C ARG A 378 -18.64 -3.58 22.30
N PRO A 379 -18.65 -2.35 22.87
CA PRO A 379 -17.43 -1.56 23.06
C PRO A 379 -16.39 -2.26 23.94
N ASP A 380 -16.77 -3.31 24.67
CA ASP A 380 -15.88 -4.19 25.41
C ASP A 380 -14.88 -4.95 24.51
N ILE A 381 -15.24 -5.26 23.26
CA ILE A 381 -14.32 -5.90 22.31
C ILE A 381 -13.15 -4.96 22.00
N ALA A 382 -13.42 -3.67 21.74
CA ALA A 382 -12.38 -2.68 21.51
C ALA A 382 -11.40 -2.57 22.70
N ARG A 383 -11.94 -2.64 23.94
CA ARG A 383 -11.12 -2.66 25.16
C ARG A 383 -10.18 -3.86 25.18
N ASP A 384 -10.73 -5.06 24.95
CA ASP A 384 -9.97 -6.30 25.04
C ASP A 384 -8.87 -6.35 23.96
N LEU A 385 -9.15 -5.86 22.74
CA LEU A 385 -8.17 -5.74 21.65
C LEU A 385 -7.09 -4.70 21.95
N ARG A 386 -7.46 -3.51 22.47
CA ARG A 386 -6.48 -2.51 22.92
C ARG A 386 -5.57 -3.08 24.00
N ASP A 387 -6.15 -3.72 25.00
CA ASP A 387 -5.39 -4.30 26.11
C ASP A 387 -4.47 -5.43 25.61
N SER A 388 -4.87 -6.15 24.55
CA SER A 388 -4.02 -7.12 23.84
C SER A 388 -2.81 -6.47 23.17
N VAL A 389 -3.02 -5.40 22.40
CA VAL A 389 -1.92 -4.60 21.80
C VAL A 389 -0.97 -4.12 22.89
N ARG A 390 -1.50 -3.58 24.01
CA ARG A 390 -0.70 -3.05 25.13
C ARG A 390 0.15 -4.08 25.87
N ARG A 391 -0.12 -5.38 25.73
CA ARG A 391 0.79 -6.43 26.22
C ARG A 391 2.08 -6.53 25.41
N HIS A 392 2.09 -5.98 24.20
CA HIS A 392 3.21 -6.07 23.26
C HIS A 392 3.80 -4.71 22.88
N ASP A 393 3.00 -3.64 22.89
CA ASP A 393 3.46 -2.27 22.66
C ASP A 393 2.57 -1.26 23.40
N THR A 394 3.16 -0.49 24.31
CA THR A 394 2.50 0.64 25.00
C THR A 394 2.98 2.01 24.51
N THR A 395 3.82 2.04 23.46
CA THR A 395 4.48 3.26 22.97
C THR A 395 3.74 3.94 21.84
N ARG A 396 2.63 3.35 21.37
CA ARG A 396 1.81 3.84 20.26
C ARG A 396 0.32 3.79 20.63
N PRO A 397 -0.47 4.79 20.21
CA PRO A 397 -1.91 4.78 20.43
C PRO A 397 -2.63 3.68 19.64
N VAL A 398 -3.74 3.19 20.19
CA VAL A 398 -4.66 2.25 19.53
C VAL A 398 -5.90 2.97 19.01
N THR A 399 -6.32 2.62 17.79
CA THR A 399 -7.52 3.14 17.12
C THR A 399 -8.31 2.02 16.42
N ALA A 400 -9.43 2.36 15.80
CA ALA A 400 -10.20 1.53 14.88
C ALA A 400 -11.02 2.44 13.97
N GLY A 401 -11.27 2.04 12.73
CA GLY A 401 -12.18 2.74 11.82
C GLY A 401 -13.63 2.43 12.18
N VAL A 402 -14.35 3.38 12.77
CA VAL A 402 -15.77 3.23 13.12
C VAL A 402 -16.62 3.73 11.96
N PRO A 403 -17.60 2.92 11.48
CA PRO A 403 -18.32 3.22 10.24
C PRO A 403 -19.37 4.30 10.41
N ALA A 404 -19.69 4.96 9.30
CA ALA A 404 -20.84 5.83 9.16
C ALA A 404 -22.18 5.10 9.41
N PRO A 405 -23.19 5.71 10.10
CA PRO A 405 -24.47 5.08 10.39
C PRO A 405 -25.29 4.64 9.16
N PHE A 406 -25.06 5.23 7.98
CA PHE A 406 -25.82 4.82 6.79
C PHE A 406 -25.49 3.38 6.36
N TRP A 407 -24.29 2.87 6.67
CA TRP A 407 -23.90 1.49 6.41
C TRP A 407 -24.72 0.48 7.22
N THR A 408 -25.28 0.90 8.36
CA THR A 408 -26.09 0.03 9.22
C THR A 408 -27.40 -0.38 8.53
N HIS A 409 -27.87 0.41 7.56
CA HIS A 409 -29.12 0.13 6.85
C HIS A 409 -28.97 -0.83 5.68
N SER A 410 -27.81 -0.85 5.02
CA SER A 410 -27.55 -1.69 3.84
C SER A 410 -27.21 -3.13 4.19
N GLU A 411 -26.71 -3.39 5.40
CA GLU A 411 -26.25 -4.72 5.83
C GLU A 411 -27.19 -5.43 6.81
N GLY A 412 -28.39 -4.89 7.02
CA GLY A 412 -29.40 -5.49 7.91
C GLY A 412 -29.11 -5.31 9.40
N PHE A 413 -28.33 -4.28 9.77
CA PHE A 413 -28.09 -3.90 11.15
C PHE A 413 -29.17 -2.94 11.67
N GLU A 414 -29.22 -2.76 12.99
CA GLU A 414 -30.17 -1.83 13.60
C GLU A 414 -29.80 -0.38 13.30
N TRP A 415 -30.78 0.51 13.34
CA TRP A 415 -30.55 1.94 13.16
C TRP A 415 -29.70 2.47 14.32
N ILE A 416 -28.58 3.13 13.99
CA ILE A 416 -27.71 3.78 14.97
C ILE A 416 -27.94 5.29 14.96
N ASP A 417 -28.17 5.83 16.15
CA ASP A 417 -28.06 7.26 16.40
C ASP A 417 -26.60 7.59 16.71
N TRP A 418 -25.92 8.30 15.80
CA TRP A 418 -24.52 8.69 15.99
C TRP A 418 -24.30 9.46 17.29
N ASP A 419 -25.17 10.43 17.58
CA ASP A 419 -24.98 11.37 18.67
C ASP A 419 -25.12 10.69 20.03
N THR A 420 -25.76 9.52 20.12
CA THR A 420 -25.86 8.76 21.37
C THR A 420 -24.94 7.54 21.42
N SER A 421 -24.52 7.01 20.26
CA SER A 421 -23.80 5.72 20.18
C SER A 421 -22.29 5.87 19.97
N SER A 422 -21.81 6.98 19.42
CA SER A 422 -20.38 7.18 19.13
C SER A 422 -19.51 7.26 20.39
N ASP A 423 -20.01 7.83 21.49
CA ASP A 423 -19.23 7.95 22.73
C ASP A 423 -18.80 6.58 23.29
N PRO A 424 -19.74 5.62 23.51
CA PRO A 424 -19.38 4.25 23.87
C PRO A 424 -18.42 3.58 22.88
N ALA A 425 -18.62 3.77 21.57
CA ALA A 425 -17.81 3.14 20.54
C ALA A 425 -16.33 3.55 20.61
N PHE A 426 -16.07 4.80 20.98
CA PHE A 426 -14.71 5.34 21.06
C PHE A 426 -14.10 5.29 22.47
N GLU A 427 -14.88 5.00 23.52
CA GLU A 427 -14.43 5.07 24.92
C GLU A 427 -13.18 4.21 25.20
N ASN A 428 -13.04 3.10 24.49
CA ASN A 428 -11.97 2.13 24.70
C ASN A 428 -10.80 2.26 23.72
N LEU A 429 -10.77 3.30 22.89
CA LEU A 429 -9.68 3.59 21.96
C LEU A 429 -8.88 4.82 22.44
N ASP A 430 -7.60 4.87 22.10
CA ASP A 430 -6.77 6.05 22.40
C ASP A 430 -7.05 7.19 21.43
N VAL A 431 -7.34 6.84 20.17
CA VAL A 431 -7.73 7.76 19.10
C VAL A 431 -9.04 7.27 18.48
N ALA A 432 -10.02 8.16 18.36
CA ALA A 432 -11.30 7.87 17.72
C ALA A 432 -11.14 7.96 16.19
N GLY A 433 -11.29 6.83 15.49
CA GLY A 433 -11.18 6.73 14.03
C GLY A 433 -12.55 6.82 13.36
N TYR A 434 -12.73 7.82 12.50
CA TYR A 434 -13.99 8.12 11.82
C TYR A 434 -13.89 7.73 10.35
N ASN A 435 -14.74 6.81 9.88
CA ASN A 435 -14.90 6.57 8.45
C ASN A 435 -16.03 7.46 7.92
N TYR A 436 -15.68 8.42 7.06
CA TYR A 436 -16.60 9.31 6.33
C TYR A 436 -17.43 10.30 7.18
N GLU A 437 -17.12 10.44 8.47
CA GLU A 437 -17.93 11.20 9.44
C GLU A 437 -17.27 12.51 9.93
N TRP A 438 -16.49 13.16 9.05
CA TRP A 438 -15.90 14.47 9.33
C TRP A 438 -16.89 15.56 9.82
N PRO A 439 -18.18 15.58 9.41
CA PRO A 439 -19.12 16.59 9.89
C PRO A 439 -19.36 16.54 11.41
N HIS A 440 -19.07 15.41 12.07
CA HIS A 440 -19.31 15.23 13.50
C HIS A 440 -18.14 15.66 14.40
N TYR A 441 -16.96 15.96 13.84
CA TYR A 441 -15.74 16.21 14.63
C TYR A 441 -15.92 17.27 15.72
N GLU A 442 -16.48 18.44 15.38
CA GLU A 442 -16.64 19.54 16.34
C GLU A 442 -17.73 19.26 17.39
N ALA A 443 -18.86 18.66 16.99
CA ALA A 443 -19.96 18.33 17.88
C ALA A 443 -19.54 17.27 18.91
N ASP A 444 -18.83 16.24 18.44
CA ASP A 444 -18.30 15.18 19.29
C ASP A 444 -17.19 15.68 20.22
N ARG A 445 -16.33 16.59 19.75
CA ARG A 445 -15.36 17.26 20.63
C ARG A 445 -16.04 18.13 21.70
N ALA A 446 -17.14 18.81 21.37
CA ALA A 446 -17.88 19.60 22.34
C ALA A 446 -18.50 18.72 23.43
N ARG A 447 -18.92 17.50 23.07
CA ARG A 447 -19.50 16.50 23.98
C ARG A 447 -18.43 15.76 24.79
N ASN A 448 -17.27 15.47 24.19
CA ASN A 448 -16.10 14.90 24.85
C ASN A 448 -14.82 15.74 24.59
N PRO A 449 -14.50 16.69 25.48
CA PRO A 449 -13.34 17.58 25.34
C PRO A 449 -11.96 16.91 25.48
N ARG A 450 -11.87 15.58 25.62
CA ARG A 450 -10.59 14.86 25.58
C ARG A 450 -10.41 14.00 24.34
N ARG A 451 -11.46 13.87 23.50
CA ARG A 451 -11.40 13.05 22.29
C ARG A 451 -10.34 13.59 21.33
N VAL A 452 -9.45 12.70 20.90
CA VAL A 452 -8.57 12.91 19.76
C VAL A 452 -9.14 12.13 18.58
N ILE A 453 -9.18 12.76 17.41
CA ILE A 453 -9.89 12.27 16.22
C ILE A 453 -8.92 12.06 15.08
N VAL A 454 -9.14 11.03 14.28
CA VAL A 454 -8.52 10.85 12.97
C VAL A 454 -9.57 10.39 11.96
N GLY A 455 -9.57 10.97 10.75
CA GLY A 455 -10.38 10.46 9.65
C GLY A 455 -9.73 9.22 9.08
N THR A 456 -10.19 8.02 9.45
CA THR A 456 -9.58 6.74 9.03
C THR A 456 -9.96 6.35 7.61
N GLU A 457 -11.08 6.86 7.09
CA GLU A 457 -11.47 6.84 5.68
C GLU A 457 -12.19 8.12 5.31
N ALA A 458 -11.88 8.66 4.13
CA ALA A 458 -12.56 9.84 3.60
C ALA A 458 -12.75 9.73 2.09
N TYR A 459 -13.83 10.35 1.60
CA TYR A 459 -14.03 10.51 0.17
C TYR A 459 -13.05 11.53 -0.40
N ALA A 460 -12.47 11.25 -1.58
CA ALA A 460 -11.56 12.19 -2.25
C ALA A 460 -12.18 13.58 -2.48
N LYS A 461 -13.50 13.67 -2.68
CA LYS A 461 -14.24 14.93 -2.84
C LYS A 461 -14.38 15.77 -1.57
N ASP A 462 -14.30 15.14 -0.40
CA ASP A 462 -14.50 15.78 0.90
C ASP A 462 -13.18 16.27 1.51
N ILE A 463 -12.04 15.91 0.90
CA ILE A 463 -10.71 16.22 1.44
C ILE A 463 -10.51 17.69 1.74
N PHE A 464 -11.05 18.60 0.92
CA PHE A 464 -10.93 20.04 1.21
C PHE A 464 -11.60 20.40 2.53
N ASP A 465 -12.86 19.97 2.73
CA ASP A 465 -13.67 20.31 3.90
C ASP A 465 -13.12 19.65 5.18
N ALA A 466 -12.82 18.35 5.11
CA ALA A 466 -12.21 17.61 6.20
C ALA A 466 -10.86 18.22 6.60
N TRP A 467 -10.02 18.59 5.62
CA TRP A 467 -8.71 19.19 5.89
C TRP A 467 -8.81 20.58 6.55
N GLN A 468 -9.90 21.33 6.33
CA GLN A 468 -10.11 22.58 7.05
C GLN A 468 -10.18 22.35 8.56
N LEU A 469 -10.82 21.25 8.98
CA LEU A 469 -10.94 20.87 10.38
C LEU A 469 -9.60 20.37 10.93
N VAL A 470 -8.85 19.59 10.14
CA VAL A 470 -7.49 19.16 10.47
C VAL A 470 -6.56 20.35 10.76
N GLU A 471 -6.58 21.37 9.91
CA GLU A 471 -5.78 22.58 10.12
C GLU A 471 -6.23 23.39 11.34
N LYS A 472 -7.55 23.56 11.49
CA LYS A 472 -8.17 24.36 12.55
C LYS A 472 -7.95 23.77 13.94
N HIS A 473 -7.96 22.44 14.05
CA HIS A 473 -8.06 21.74 15.32
C HIS A 473 -6.91 20.76 15.54
N PRO A 474 -5.99 21.04 16.50
CA PRO A 474 -4.88 20.13 16.77
C PRO A 474 -5.28 18.73 17.21
N TRP A 475 -6.45 18.59 17.86
CA TRP A 475 -7.00 17.30 18.27
C TRP A 475 -7.57 16.47 17.10
N VAL A 476 -7.53 16.97 15.86
CA VAL A 476 -7.74 16.19 14.64
C VAL A 476 -6.37 15.87 14.03
N LEU A 477 -5.97 14.60 14.05
CA LEU A 477 -4.63 14.16 13.68
C LEU A 477 -4.36 14.23 12.18
N GLY A 478 -5.41 14.10 11.36
CA GLY A 478 -5.31 14.03 9.92
C GLY A 478 -6.47 13.25 9.32
N ASP A 479 -6.30 12.86 8.06
CA ASP A 479 -7.34 12.26 7.24
C ASP A 479 -6.73 11.28 6.22
N PHE A 480 -7.41 10.17 5.95
CA PHE A 480 -6.94 9.10 5.07
C PHE A 480 -7.92 8.88 3.91
N CYS A 481 -7.55 9.32 2.70
CA CYS A 481 -8.44 9.18 1.55
C CYS A 481 -8.62 7.72 1.12
N TRP A 482 -9.85 7.35 0.72
CA TRP A 482 -10.16 6.08 0.07
C TRP A 482 -10.18 6.24 -1.46
N THR A 483 -9.18 5.77 -2.21
CA THR A 483 -7.87 5.24 -1.78
C THR A 483 -6.71 6.03 -2.40
N ALA A 484 -5.50 5.80 -1.89
CA ALA A 484 -4.30 6.47 -2.38
C ALA A 484 -3.90 5.96 -3.78
N ILE A 485 -3.88 4.65 -3.96
CA ILE A 485 -3.60 3.94 -5.22
C ILE A 485 -4.71 2.92 -5.50
N ASP A 486 -5.02 2.72 -6.78
CA ASP A 486 -6.07 1.81 -7.21
C ASP A 486 -5.66 0.37 -6.94
N TYR A 487 -6.65 -0.49 -6.75
CA TYR A 487 -6.45 -1.87 -6.31
C TYR A 487 -7.38 -2.80 -7.07
N LEU A 488 -7.01 -4.08 -7.08
CA LEU A 488 -7.83 -5.15 -7.64
C LEU A 488 -8.99 -5.49 -6.68
N GLY A 489 -10.18 -5.73 -7.23
CA GLY A 489 -11.36 -5.99 -6.42
C GLY A 489 -12.16 -4.76 -6.03
N GLU A 490 -13.18 -4.97 -5.20
CA GLU A 490 -14.29 -4.04 -5.01
C GLU A 490 -14.70 -3.39 -6.34
N SER A 491 -14.89 -4.23 -7.34
CA SER A 491 -14.75 -3.77 -8.72
C SER A 491 -15.79 -2.72 -9.04
N SER A 492 -15.36 -1.60 -9.63
CA SER A 492 -16.17 -0.45 -10.06
C SER A 492 -16.79 0.42 -8.95
N ILE A 493 -16.37 0.33 -7.68
CA ILE A 493 -16.93 1.19 -6.61
C ILE A 493 -16.80 2.69 -6.90
N GLY A 494 -15.78 3.11 -7.66
CA GLY A 494 -15.52 4.49 -8.06
C GLY A 494 -15.99 4.85 -9.48
N GLN A 495 -16.76 3.98 -10.15
CA GLN A 495 -17.15 4.20 -11.54
C GLN A 495 -18.16 5.35 -11.69
N THR A 496 -17.78 6.37 -12.47
CA THR A 496 -18.63 7.56 -12.75
C THR A 496 -19.06 7.67 -14.22
N LEU A 497 -18.63 6.75 -15.08
CA LEU A 497 -19.04 6.68 -16.48
C LEU A 497 -19.84 5.41 -16.75
N VAL A 498 -20.85 5.54 -17.59
CA VAL A 498 -21.58 4.40 -18.15
C VAL A 498 -21.12 4.22 -19.59
N GLU A 499 -20.64 3.03 -19.91
CA GLU A 499 -20.22 2.69 -21.27
C GLU A 499 -21.43 2.48 -22.20
N PRO A 500 -21.26 2.55 -23.54
CA PRO A 500 -22.35 2.45 -24.50
C PRO A 500 -23.18 1.16 -24.42
N ASP A 501 -22.58 0.07 -23.94
CA ASP A 501 -23.24 -1.23 -23.71
C ASP A 501 -24.11 -1.25 -22.44
N GLY A 502 -24.10 -0.16 -21.67
CA GLY A 502 -24.91 0.02 -20.47
C GLY A 502 -24.34 -0.64 -19.22
N VAL A 503 -23.09 -1.10 -19.24
CA VAL A 503 -22.42 -1.71 -18.08
C VAL A 503 -22.22 -0.65 -16.99
N ILE A 504 -22.82 -0.89 -15.82
CA ILE A 504 -22.68 -0.08 -14.60
C ILE A 504 -22.60 -1.02 -13.41
N GLY A 505 -21.69 -0.71 -12.47
CA GLY A 505 -21.60 -1.39 -11.19
C GLY A 505 -20.88 -2.73 -11.28
N PHE A 506 -20.99 -3.49 -10.18
CA PHE A 506 -20.30 -4.73 -9.80
C PHE A 506 -20.38 -5.89 -10.81
N THR A 507 -20.00 -5.63 -12.05
CA THR A 507 -20.22 -6.50 -13.20
C THR A 507 -18.89 -6.74 -13.88
N PHE A 508 -18.64 -8.01 -14.19
CA PHE A 508 -17.52 -8.40 -15.01
C PHE A 508 -17.67 -7.76 -16.41
N PRO A 509 -16.59 -7.20 -17.01
CA PRO A 509 -15.18 -7.43 -16.69
C PRO A 509 -14.48 -6.33 -15.86
N PHE A 510 -15.21 -5.45 -15.15
CA PHE A 510 -14.55 -4.53 -14.22
C PHE A 510 -13.80 -5.32 -13.15
N HIS A 511 -12.50 -5.09 -12.98
CA HIS A 511 -11.67 -5.81 -12.01
C HIS A 511 -10.89 -4.92 -11.01
N THR A 512 -10.97 -3.59 -11.15
CA THR A 512 -10.39 -2.62 -10.20
C THR A 512 -11.46 -1.75 -9.54
N ALA A 513 -11.10 -1.09 -8.44
CA ALA A 513 -12.01 -0.23 -7.69
C ALA A 513 -12.34 1.10 -8.40
N VAL A 514 -11.38 1.68 -9.14
CA VAL A 514 -11.51 2.93 -9.93
C VAL A 514 -11.69 4.19 -9.05
N CYS A 515 -11.55 4.10 -7.74
CA CYS A 515 -11.77 5.20 -6.80
C CYS A 515 -10.51 6.02 -6.44
N ALA A 516 -9.33 5.54 -6.83
CA ALA A 516 -8.08 6.02 -6.23
C ALA A 516 -7.47 7.28 -6.86
N GLY A 517 -6.58 7.92 -6.11
CA GLY A 517 -5.76 9.05 -6.57
C GLY A 517 -4.72 8.69 -7.62
N LEU A 518 -4.10 7.52 -7.50
CA LEU A 518 -3.22 6.92 -8.50
C LEU A 518 -3.91 5.72 -9.13
N ASP A 519 -3.72 5.48 -10.42
CA ASP A 519 -4.25 4.29 -11.10
C ASP A 519 -3.45 3.00 -10.77
N LEU A 520 -3.90 1.86 -11.30
CA LEU A 520 -3.33 0.53 -11.02
C LEU A 520 -1.84 0.40 -11.34
N ILE A 521 -1.32 1.22 -12.27
CA ILE A 521 0.11 1.22 -12.64
C ILE A 521 0.86 2.41 -12.01
N GLY A 522 0.22 3.14 -11.11
CA GLY A 522 0.82 4.20 -10.30
C GLY A 522 0.84 5.59 -10.95
N ARG A 523 0.06 5.85 -12.01
CA ARG A 523 -0.05 7.20 -12.57
C ARG A 523 -1.06 8.02 -11.79
N ARG A 524 -0.72 9.27 -11.52
CA ARG A 524 -1.61 10.21 -10.84
C ARG A 524 -2.82 10.58 -11.70
N LYS A 525 -4.01 10.52 -11.11
CA LYS A 525 -5.28 11.00 -11.67
C LYS A 525 -5.56 12.43 -11.18
N PRO A 526 -6.47 13.18 -11.83
CA PRO A 526 -6.81 14.56 -11.47
C PRO A 526 -7.10 14.79 -9.97
N GLN A 527 -7.79 13.86 -9.31
CA GLN A 527 -8.10 13.93 -7.88
C GLN A 527 -6.84 13.95 -6.98
N SER A 528 -5.75 13.30 -7.40
CA SER A 528 -4.48 13.32 -6.65
C SER A 528 -3.83 14.70 -6.67
N TYR A 529 -3.93 15.44 -7.78
CA TYR A 529 -3.40 16.81 -7.87
C TYR A 529 -4.25 17.80 -7.07
N PHE A 530 -5.57 17.61 -7.05
CA PHE A 530 -6.46 18.36 -6.15
C PHE A 530 -6.09 18.13 -4.68
N GLN A 531 -5.93 16.87 -4.28
CA GLN A 531 -5.54 16.49 -2.93
C GLN A 531 -4.16 17.07 -2.55
N GLU A 532 -3.18 17.02 -3.45
CA GLU A 532 -1.86 17.63 -3.23
C GLU A 532 -1.98 19.16 -3.03
N ALA A 533 -2.80 19.85 -3.83
CA ALA A 533 -3.03 21.29 -3.69
C ALA A 533 -3.70 21.67 -2.35
N VAL A 534 -4.53 20.79 -1.78
CA VAL A 534 -5.08 20.99 -0.43
C VAL A 534 -3.99 20.94 0.65
N TRP A 535 -2.97 20.10 0.45
CA TRP A 535 -1.95 19.81 1.46
C TRP A 535 -0.68 20.65 1.36
N HIS A 536 -0.31 21.06 0.14
CA HIS A 536 0.99 21.63 -0.16
C HIS A 536 0.84 22.89 -1.01
N PRO A 537 1.64 23.94 -0.76
CA PRO A 537 1.65 25.14 -1.58
C PRO A 537 2.35 24.91 -2.93
N GLY A 538 2.07 25.76 -3.91
CA GLY A 538 2.80 25.79 -5.19
C GLY A 538 2.44 24.66 -6.17
N VAL A 539 1.35 23.94 -5.94
CA VAL A 539 0.81 22.94 -6.87
C VAL A 539 0.06 23.65 -7.99
N LEU A 540 0.20 23.14 -9.22
CA LEU A 540 -0.59 23.54 -10.38
C LEU A 540 -0.74 22.35 -11.33
N HIS A 541 -1.98 21.95 -11.60
CA HIS A 541 -2.30 20.93 -12.60
C HIS A 541 -3.55 21.34 -13.39
N LEU A 542 -3.54 21.06 -14.69
CA LEU A 542 -4.68 21.28 -15.58
C LEU A 542 -5.36 19.94 -15.86
N ALA A 543 -6.68 19.92 -15.70
CA ALA A 543 -7.54 18.85 -16.17
C ALA A 543 -8.61 19.44 -17.11
N VAL A 544 -8.95 18.69 -18.16
CA VAL A 544 -9.95 19.10 -19.16
C VAL A 544 -11.18 18.23 -19.00
N VAL A 545 -12.36 18.86 -18.91
CA VAL A 545 -13.65 18.17 -18.97
C VAL A 545 -13.85 17.72 -20.41
N ALA A 546 -13.54 16.46 -20.70
CA ALA A 546 -13.66 15.93 -22.05
C ALA A 546 -15.13 15.81 -22.47
N PRO A 547 -15.47 16.12 -23.74
CA PRO A 547 -16.71 15.66 -24.34
C PRO A 547 -16.82 14.14 -24.18
N LEU A 548 -18.02 13.67 -23.87
CA LEU A 548 -18.28 12.23 -23.75
C LEU A 548 -18.12 11.57 -25.12
N LEU A 549 -17.51 10.38 -25.16
CA LEU A 549 -17.46 9.59 -26.38
C LEU A 549 -18.88 9.15 -26.78
N PRO A 550 -19.16 8.91 -28.07
CA PRO A 550 -20.48 8.48 -28.52
C PRO A 550 -21.00 7.26 -27.73
N GLY A 551 -22.18 7.42 -27.10
CA GLY A 551 -22.83 6.38 -26.30
C GLY A 551 -22.46 6.39 -24.81
N GLN A 552 -21.42 7.10 -24.39
CA GLN A 552 -21.11 7.29 -22.98
C GLN A 552 -22.10 8.26 -22.33
N ARG A 553 -22.41 8.01 -21.06
CA ARG A 553 -23.20 8.93 -20.21
C ARG A 553 -22.59 8.99 -18.82
N LEU A 554 -22.76 10.12 -18.14
CA LEU A 554 -22.35 10.24 -16.74
C LEU A 554 -23.27 9.40 -15.85
N HIS A 555 -22.67 8.69 -14.91
CA HIS A 555 -23.37 8.04 -13.82
C HIS A 555 -23.51 9.05 -12.68
N ASN A 556 -24.66 9.75 -12.65
CA ASN A 556 -24.89 10.89 -11.74
C ASN A 556 -25.74 10.55 -10.50
N GLU A 557 -26.18 9.30 -10.37
CA GLU A 557 -27.09 8.85 -9.32
C GLU A 557 -26.59 7.53 -8.71
N GLY A 558 -26.85 7.31 -7.42
CA GLY A 558 -26.46 6.06 -6.73
C GLY A 558 -25.32 6.24 -5.72
N TRP A 559 -24.96 5.15 -5.04
CA TRP A 559 -24.02 5.16 -3.92
C TRP A 559 -22.54 5.12 -4.36
N SER A 560 -22.22 4.52 -5.52
CA SER A 560 -20.86 4.38 -6.06
C SER A 560 -20.23 5.72 -6.47
N ILE A 561 -21.03 6.76 -6.73
CA ILE A 561 -20.50 8.10 -7.04
C ILE A 561 -19.77 8.76 -5.86
N LYS A 562 -19.91 8.21 -4.63
CA LYS A 562 -19.29 8.82 -3.45
C LYS A 562 -17.76 8.70 -3.46
N TRP A 563 -17.23 7.56 -3.89
CA TRP A 563 -15.78 7.32 -4.04
C TRP A 563 -15.24 7.71 -5.42
N GLY A 564 -16.12 7.83 -6.41
CA GLY A 564 -15.75 8.18 -7.76
C GLY A 564 -15.30 9.64 -7.89
N TRP A 565 -14.32 9.86 -8.77
CA TRP A 565 -14.02 11.18 -9.33
C TRP A 565 -14.49 11.23 -10.79
N PRO A 566 -14.85 12.39 -11.35
CA PRO A 566 -15.30 12.48 -12.74
C PRO A 566 -14.29 11.85 -13.72
N LEU A 567 -14.65 10.68 -14.26
CA LEU A 567 -13.75 9.88 -15.09
C LEU A 567 -13.58 10.42 -16.50
N HIS A 568 -14.34 11.46 -16.89
CA HIS A 568 -14.20 12.20 -18.14
C HIS A 568 -13.20 13.37 -18.03
N LEU A 569 -12.59 13.59 -16.86
CA LEU A 569 -11.46 14.52 -16.76
C LEU A 569 -10.22 13.93 -17.43
N ARG A 570 -9.48 14.77 -18.17
CA ARG A 570 -8.31 14.39 -18.96
C ARG A 570 -7.12 15.29 -18.70
N ASP A 571 -5.94 14.69 -18.77
CA ASP A 571 -4.62 15.32 -18.64
C ASP A 571 -3.98 15.61 -20.02
N HIS A 572 -4.80 15.85 -21.06
CA HIS A 572 -4.33 16.15 -22.41
C HIS A 572 -5.20 17.20 -23.14
N TRP A 573 -4.65 17.84 -24.18
CA TRP A 573 -5.33 18.85 -24.99
C TRP A 573 -5.51 18.40 -26.44
N THR A 574 -6.21 17.27 -26.63
CA THR A 574 -6.34 16.61 -27.94
C THR A 574 -7.78 16.11 -28.12
N PHE A 575 -8.59 16.89 -28.83
CA PHE A 575 -10.04 16.65 -29.02
C PHE A 575 -10.43 16.89 -30.49
N PRO A 576 -9.91 16.10 -31.45
CA PRO A 576 -10.22 16.29 -32.86
C PRO A 576 -11.73 16.22 -33.11
N GLY A 577 -12.25 17.12 -33.95
CA GLY A 577 -13.68 17.22 -34.26
C GLY A 577 -14.45 18.15 -33.33
N HIS A 578 -13.81 18.69 -32.29
CA HIS A 578 -14.38 19.67 -31.37
C HIS A 578 -13.81 21.09 -31.59
N GLU A 579 -13.16 21.36 -32.72
CA GLU A 579 -12.57 22.67 -33.02
C GLU A 579 -13.61 23.80 -32.94
N GLY A 580 -13.31 24.81 -32.10
CA GLY A 580 -14.18 25.95 -31.84
C GLY A 580 -15.25 25.69 -30.78
N GLU A 581 -15.45 24.45 -30.30
CA GLU A 581 -16.31 24.18 -29.16
C GLU A 581 -15.65 24.68 -27.86
N THR A 582 -16.46 25.23 -26.96
CA THR A 582 -15.96 25.65 -25.65
C THR A 582 -15.85 24.44 -24.72
N LEU A 583 -14.64 24.15 -24.26
CA LEU A 583 -14.34 23.11 -23.27
C LEU A 583 -14.04 23.73 -21.91
N GLN A 584 -14.43 23.04 -20.84
CA GLN A 584 -14.05 23.44 -19.49
C GLN A 584 -12.64 22.92 -19.16
N VAL A 585 -11.77 23.85 -18.74
CA VAL A 585 -10.43 23.57 -18.24
C VAL A 585 -10.40 23.91 -16.76
N ILE A 586 -10.14 22.91 -15.94
CA ILE A 586 -10.02 23.02 -14.50
C ILE A 586 -8.54 23.09 -14.13
N ALA A 587 -8.16 24.14 -13.40
CA ALA A 587 -6.87 24.24 -12.74
C ALA A 587 -7.03 23.87 -11.27
N TYR A 588 -6.40 22.77 -10.84
CA TYR A 588 -6.18 22.48 -9.43
C TYR A 588 -4.86 23.13 -9.02
N ALA A 589 -4.93 24.12 -8.13
CA ALA A 589 -3.75 24.90 -7.79
C ALA A 589 -3.79 25.48 -6.38
N SER A 590 -2.66 25.36 -5.69
CA SER A 590 -2.37 26.06 -4.43
C SER A 590 -1.47 27.28 -4.67
N CYS A 591 -1.77 27.97 -5.76
CA CYS A 591 -1.24 29.29 -6.10
C CYS A 591 -2.26 30.36 -5.67
N ALA A 592 -1.87 31.63 -5.58
CA ALA A 592 -2.84 32.70 -5.31
C ALA A 592 -3.77 32.93 -6.50
N ARG A 593 -3.24 32.77 -7.72
CA ARG A 593 -3.94 32.98 -8.98
C ARG A 593 -3.30 32.17 -10.11
N VAL A 594 -4.08 31.84 -11.13
CA VAL A 594 -3.63 31.12 -12.33
C VAL A 594 -3.96 31.94 -13.57
N ARG A 595 -2.97 32.17 -14.43
CA ARG A 595 -3.14 32.72 -15.78
C ARG A 595 -3.19 31.59 -16.79
N LEU A 596 -4.11 31.66 -17.74
CA LEU A 596 -4.24 30.67 -18.81
C LEU A 596 -3.95 31.30 -20.18
N PHE A 597 -3.23 30.55 -21.01
CA PHE A 597 -2.88 30.93 -22.36
C PHE A 597 -3.18 29.78 -23.32
N LEU A 598 -3.70 30.10 -24.51
CA LEU A 598 -3.87 29.15 -25.61
C LEU A 598 -3.08 29.69 -26.81
N ASN A 599 -2.12 28.90 -27.30
CA ASN A 599 -1.26 29.29 -28.43
C ASN A 599 -0.57 30.66 -28.24
N GLY A 600 -0.21 30.98 -26.99
CA GLY A 600 0.40 32.25 -26.60
C GLY A 600 -0.59 33.40 -26.38
N GLU A 601 -1.86 33.25 -26.72
CA GLU A 601 -2.91 34.24 -26.45
C GLU A 601 -3.38 34.11 -25.00
N TYR A 602 -3.45 35.23 -24.28
CA TYR A 602 -3.93 35.29 -22.90
C TYR A 602 -5.46 35.15 -22.84
N LEU A 603 -5.94 34.14 -22.13
CA LEU A 603 -7.37 33.85 -21.99
C LEU A 603 -7.98 34.42 -20.71
N GLY A 604 -7.18 34.60 -19.67
CA GLY A 604 -7.67 35.13 -18.39
C GLY A 604 -6.79 34.77 -17.20
N GLU A 605 -7.17 35.31 -16.05
CA GLU A 605 -6.56 35.07 -14.75
C GLU A 605 -7.67 34.87 -13.74
N LEU A 606 -7.61 33.78 -12.97
CA LEU A 606 -8.59 33.47 -11.92
C LEU A 606 -7.87 33.19 -10.59
N PRO A 607 -8.47 33.55 -9.45
CA PRO A 607 -7.94 33.19 -8.14
C PRO A 607 -8.09 31.68 -7.89
N THR A 608 -7.18 31.12 -7.10
CA THR A 608 -7.20 29.70 -6.69
C THR A 608 -6.87 29.56 -5.21
N THR A 609 -7.42 30.46 -4.39
CA THR A 609 -7.13 30.46 -2.95
C THR A 609 -8.04 29.46 -2.22
N ARG A 610 -7.94 29.43 -0.89
CA ARG A 610 -8.87 28.68 -0.02
C ARG A 610 -10.34 29.06 -0.28
N THR A 611 -10.63 30.30 -0.67
CA THR A 611 -12.00 30.76 -1.03
C THR A 611 -12.56 30.00 -2.24
N GLU A 612 -11.72 29.76 -3.25
CA GLU A 612 -12.05 29.02 -4.45
C GLU A 612 -11.80 27.50 -4.31
N ARG A 613 -11.53 27.03 -3.09
CA ARG A 613 -11.18 25.64 -2.80
C ARG A 613 -10.03 25.13 -3.69
N TYR A 614 -9.01 25.96 -3.91
CA TYR A 614 -7.84 25.61 -4.74
C TYR A 614 -8.18 25.17 -6.17
N THR A 615 -9.31 25.65 -6.72
CA THR A 615 -9.80 25.27 -8.05
C THR A 615 -10.19 26.51 -8.85
N ALA A 616 -9.81 26.57 -10.12
CA ALA A 616 -10.33 27.56 -11.07
C ALA A 616 -10.82 26.86 -12.34
N THR A 617 -11.98 27.29 -12.86
CA THR A 617 -12.53 26.75 -14.11
C THR A 617 -12.53 27.83 -15.19
N PHE A 618 -11.91 27.52 -16.32
CA PHE A 618 -11.86 28.36 -17.51
C PHE A 618 -12.73 27.75 -18.61
N GLU A 619 -13.43 28.61 -19.34
CA GLU A 619 -14.16 28.25 -20.56
C GLU A 619 -13.25 28.55 -21.76
N VAL A 620 -12.78 27.52 -22.46
CA VAL A 620 -11.72 27.64 -23.46
C VAL A 620 -12.22 27.15 -24.82
N PRO A 621 -12.26 27.99 -25.87
CA PRO A 621 -12.57 27.52 -27.22
C PRO A 621 -11.45 26.60 -27.69
N TYR A 622 -11.77 25.34 -27.95
CA TYR A 622 -10.76 24.35 -28.33
C TYR A 622 -10.14 24.71 -29.67
N ALA A 623 -8.81 24.87 -29.65
CA ALA A 623 -7.98 24.95 -30.82
C ALA A 623 -6.75 24.07 -30.59
N PRO A 624 -6.33 23.27 -31.59
CA PRO A 624 -5.09 22.52 -31.54
C PRO A 624 -3.90 23.43 -31.22
N GLY A 625 -2.96 22.91 -30.42
CA GLY A 625 -1.69 23.56 -30.12
C GLY A 625 -1.30 23.43 -28.64
N GLU A 626 -0.98 24.55 -27.99
CA GLU A 626 -0.46 24.58 -26.62
C GLU A 626 -1.42 25.29 -25.68
N LEU A 627 -1.87 24.60 -24.64
CA LEU A 627 -2.59 25.17 -23.51
C LEU A 627 -1.63 25.27 -22.32
N ARG A 628 -1.37 26.50 -21.85
CA ARG A 628 -0.35 26.79 -20.85
C ARG A 628 -0.94 27.56 -19.67
N ALA A 629 -0.74 27.04 -18.47
CA ALA A 629 -1.12 27.70 -17.22
C ALA A 629 0.11 28.16 -16.44
N VAL A 630 0.02 29.37 -15.87
CA VAL A 630 1.05 29.96 -15.02
C VAL A 630 0.45 30.28 -13.67
N GLY A 631 0.97 29.63 -12.63
CA GLY A 631 0.59 29.84 -11.24
C GLY A 631 1.42 30.96 -10.62
N LEU A 632 0.75 31.91 -9.97
CA LEU A 632 1.40 33.06 -9.33
C LEU A 632 1.14 33.06 -7.81
N ASP A 633 2.12 33.54 -7.06
CA ASP A 633 1.94 33.85 -5.63
C ASP A 633 1.13 35.15 -5.42
N ALA A 634 0.96 35.54 -4.15
CA ALA A 634 0.21 36.74 -3.79
C ALA A 634 0.87 38.05 -4.29
N ASP A 635 2.19 38.05 -4.44
CA ASP A 635 2.99 39.18 -4.91
C ASP A 635 3.05 39.26 -6.45
N GLY A 636 2.54 38.24 -7.14
CA GLY A 636 2.49 38.15 -8.60
C GLY A 636 3.73 37.49 -9.23
N ASN A 637 4.59 36.84 -8.44
CA ASN A 637 5.72 36.07 -8.96
C ASN A 637 5.24 34.71 -9.49
N VAL A 638 5.90 34.23 -10.54
CA VAL A 638 5.65 32.88 -11.09
C VAL A 638 6.26 31.83 -10.17
N ILE A 639 5.43 30.89 -9.72
CA ILE A 639 5.87 29.79 -8.83
C ILE A 639 5.60 28.40 -9.42
N ALA A 640 4.73 28.31 -10.43
CA ALA A 640 4.40 27.04 -11.10
C ALA A 640 3.99 27.26 -12.56
N GLU A 641 4.21 26.26 -13.41
CA GLU A 641 3.78 26.25 -14.80
C GLU A 641 3.36 24.83 -15.20
N HIS A 642 2.27 24.72 -15.97
CA HIS A 642 1.81 23.44 -16.51
C HIS A 642 1.36 23.62 -17.96
N VAL A 643 1.73 22.66 -18.82
CA VAL A 643 1.51 22.73 -20.27
C VAL A 643 0.86 21.45 -20.77
N LEU A 644 -0.22 21.59 -21.52
CA LEU A 644 -0.82 20.52 -22.32
C LEU A 644 -0.61 20.83 -23.80
N ARG A 645 -0.26 19.81 -24.59
CA ARG A 645 -0.03 19.93 -26.04
C ARG A 645 -0.97 19.01 -26.79
N THR A 646 -1.48 19.47 -27.92
CA THR A 646 -2.22 18.61 -28.86
C THR A 646 -1.28 17.63 -29.51
N ALA A 647 -1.59 16.34 -29.39
CA ALA A 647 -0.84 15.26 -30.00
C ALA A 647 -1.22 15.10 -31.48
N GLY A 648 -0.24 14.79 -32.32
CA GLY A 648 -0.44 14.32 -33.68
C GLY A 648 -0.85 12.83 -33.74
N PRO A 649 -0.90 12.25 -34.96
CA PRO A 649 -1.15 10.82 -35.13
C PRO A 649 -0.07 9.97 -34.46
N PRO A 650 -0.41 8.77 -33.92
CA PRO A 650 0.57 7.81 -33.40
C PRO A 650 1.66 7.50 -34.41
N ALA A 651 2.91 7.59 -33.98
CA ALA A 651 4.08 7.34 -34.83
C ALA A 651 5.06 6.33 -34.23
N GLY A 652 5.14 6.20 -32.89
CA GLY A 652 6.08 5.32 -32.23
C GLY A 652 5.75 5.02 -30.79
N LEU A 653 6.66 4.28 -30.14
CA LEU A 653 6.63 3.96 -28.73
C LEU A 653 7.80 4.66 -28.02
N ALA A 654 7.57 5.11 -26.78
CA ALA A 654 8.62 5.63 -25.89
C ALA A 654 8.68 4.75 -24.62
N LEU A 655 9.88 4.31 -24.25
CA LEU A 655 10.12 3.45 -23.09
C LEU A 655 10.87 4.24 -22.01
N SER A 656 10.30 4.30 -20.81
CA SER A 656 10.86 5.02 -19.66
C SER A 656 10.96 4.09 -18.44
N PRO A 657 12.13 3.50 -18.16
CA PRO A 657 12.36 2.72 -16.95
C PRO A 657 12.47 3.66 -15.72
N ASP A 658 11.88 3.26 -14.59
CA ASP A 658 12.08 3.95 -13.31
C ASP A 658 13.53 3.81 -12.81
N ARG A 659 14.17 2.67 -13.11
CA ARG A 659 15.57 2.36 -12.81
C ARG A 659 16.24 1.64 -13.97
N THR A 660 17.48 2.05 -14.26
CA THR A 660 18.31 1.48 -15.33
C THR A 660 19.37 0.50 -14.82
N THR A 661 19.43 0.24 -13.52
CA THR A 661 20.36 -0.72 -12.90
C THR A 661 19.63 -1.59 -11.87
N LEU A 662 19.83 -2.91 -11.99
CA LEU A 662 19.29 -3.96 -11.13
C LEU A 662 20.41 -4.84 -10.58
N ARG A 663 20.18 -5.44 -9.42
CA ARG A 663 21.08 -6.43 -8.82
C ARG A 663 21.00 -7.74 -9.59
N ALA A 664 22.12 -8.19 -10.16
CA ALA A 664 22.16 -9.44 -10.92
C ALA A 664 21.69 -10.64 -10.08
N GLY A 665 20.90 -11.53 -10.69
CA GLY A 665 20.39 -12.74 -10.05
C GLY A 665 19.35 -12.53 -8.94
N ASN A 666 19.01 -11.30 -8.59
CA ASN A 666 18.07 -10.99 -7.51
C ASN A 666 16.67 -10.71 -8.05
N ARG A 667 15.76 -11.67 -7.89
CA ARG A 667 14.35 -11.56 -8.31
C ARG A 667 13.52 -10.54 -7.51
N ASN A 668 14.04 -10.04 -6.37
CA ASN A 668 13.39 -8.99 -5.60
C ASN A 668 13.71 -7.58 -6.13
N ASP A 669 14.64 -7.47 -7.08
CA ASP A 669 14.87 -6.23 -7.81
C ASP A 669 14.02 -6.19 -9.09
N LEU A 670 13.48 -5.03 -9.41
CA LEU A 670 12.56 -4.83 -10.53
C LEU A 670 12.83 -3.48 -11.21
N SER A 671 12.62 -3.41 -12.51
CA SER A 671 12.51 -2.15 -13.25
C SER A 671 11.11 -2.05 -13.85
N PHE A 672 10.40 -0.97 -13.50
CA PHE A 672 9.09 -0.66 -14.05
C PHE A 672 9.28 0.26 -15.25
N VAL A 673 9.01 -0.27 -16.44
CA VAL A 673 9.18 0.41 -17.72
C VAL A 673 7.82 0.89 -18.22
N THR A 674 7.59 2.20 -18.16
CA THR A 674 6.41 2.81 -18.77
C THR A 674 6.59 2.86 -20.28
N ILE A 675 5.63 2.29 -21.01
CA ILE A 675 5.55 2.32 -22.46
C ILE A 675 4.45 3.31 -22.84
N THR A 676 4.79 4.31 -23.64
CA THR A 676 3.87 5.36 -24.08
C THR A 676 3.81 5.41 -25.60
N VAL A 677 2.60 5.41 -26.16
CA VAL A 677 2.36 5.71 -27.58
C VAL A 677 2.57 7.20 -27.79
N VAL A 678 3.46 7.55 -28.71
CA VAL A 678 3.85 8.94 -28.99
C VAL A 678 3.67 9.28 -30.45
N ASP A 679 3.44 10.56 -30.73
CA ASP A 679 3.45 11.09 -32.09
C ASP A 679 4.89 11.29 -32.61
N ALA A 680 5.02 11.81 -33.84
CA ALA A 680 6.32 12.04 -34.47
C ALA A 680 7.20 13.09 -33.76
N ALA A 681 6.61 13.91 -32.87
CA ALA A 681 7.30 14.89 -32.04
C ALA A 681 7.57 14.39 -30.61
N GLY A 682 7.17 13.15 -30.28
CA GLY A 682 7.31 12.58 -28.94
C GLY A 682 6.22 12.97 -27.95
N VAL A 683 5.13 13.61 -28.40
CA VAL A 683 3.99 13.95 -27.53
C VAL A 683 3.16 12.68 -27.26
N PRO A 684 2.82 12.36 -26.01
CA PRO A 684 1.93 11.24 -25.69
C PRO A 684 0.59 11.36 -26.41
N VAL A 685 0.18 10.29 -27.09
CA VAL A 685 -1.08 10.27 -27.84
C VAL A 685 -2.18 9.68 -26.96
N PRO A 686 -3.29 10.41 -26.72
CA PRO A 686 -4.39 9.95 -25.87
C PRO A 686 -5.41 9.10 -26.64
N GLU A 687 -6.39 8.53 -25.93
CA GLU A 687 -7.39 7.63 -26.50
C GLU A 687 -8.36 8.30 -27.48
N THR A 688 -8.42 9.65 -27.50
CA THR A 688 -9.24 10.40 -28.44
C THR A 688 -8.73 10.29 -29.89
N ILE A 689 -7.51 9.80 -30.09
CA ILE A 689 -6.93 9.56 -31.41
C ILE A 689 -7.05 8.06 -31.77
N PRO A 690 -7.67 7.71 -32.92
CA PRO A 690 -7.70 6.33 -33.39
C PRO A 690 -6.30 5.73 -33.55
N GLY A 691 -6.12 4.47 -33.14
CA GLY A 691 -4.83 3.79 -33.21
C GLY A 691 -3.93 4.02 -31.98
N THR A 692 -4.42 4.68 -30.93
CA THR A 692 -3.68 4.82 -29.67
C THR A 692 -3.68 3.53 -28.83
N ASN A 693 -4.84 2.90 -28.62
CA ASN A 693 -4.98 1.74 -27.73
C ASN A 693 -4.70 0.40 -28.47
N LEU A 694 -3.58 0.34 -29.18
CA LEU A 694 -3.16 -0.85 -29.94
C LEU A 694 -2.55 -1.93 -29.03
N PRO A 695 -2.61 -3.22 -29.42
CA PRO A 695 -1.79 -4.26 -28.82
C PRO A 695 -0.30 -3.97 -29.01
N VAL A 696 0.45 -3.98 -27.93
CA VAL A 696 1.92 -3.84 -27.89
C VAL A 696 2.50 -5.19 -27.47
N ARG A 697 3.45 -5.70 -28.24
CA ARG A 697 4.28 -6.85 -27.87
C ARG A 697 5.55 -6.37 -27.18
N VAL A 698 5.89 -6.98 -26.05
CA VAL A 698 7.15 -6.77 -25.33
C VAL A 698 7.94 -8.08 -25.32
N THR A 699 9.22 -7.98 -25.68
CA THR A 699 10.19 -9.07 -25.58
C THR A 699 11.33 -8.65 -24.67
N VAL A 700 11.72 -9.52 -23.74
CA VAL A 700 12.87 -9.31 -22.84
C VAL A 700 13.97 -10.27 -23.23
N THR A 701 15.19 -9.76 -23.40
CA THR A 701 16.38 -10.56 -23.72
C THR A 701 17.52 -10.25 -22.74
N GLY A 702 18.47 -11.17 -22.61
CA GLY A 702 19.55 -11.08 -21.63
C GLY A 702 19.23 -11.85 -20.33
N PRO A 703 19.92 -11.56 -19.21
CA PRO A 703 19.74 -12.26 -17.93
C PRO A 703 18.49 -11.78 -17.16
N GLY A 704 17.38 -11.59 -17.87
CA GLY A 704 16.13 -11.05 -17.33
C GLY A 704 14.89 -11.62 -18.03
N GLU A 705 13.75 -11.41 -17.40
CA GLU A 705 12.43 -11.87 -17.86
C GLU A 705 11.38 -10.76 -17.71
N LEU A 706 10.27 -10.91 -18.43
CA LEU A 706 9.07 -10.10 -18.24
C LEU A 706 8.29 -10.66 -17.05
N ALA A 707 8.26 -9.93 -15.94
CA ALA A 707 7.50 -10.34 -14.75
C ALA A 707 6.01 -10.04 -14.89
N ALA A 708 5.66 -8.92 -15.53
CA ALA A 708 4.28 -8.55 -15.84
C ALA A 708 4.21 -7.54 -17.01
N LEU A 709 3.07 -7.52 -17.69
CA LEU A 709 2.70 -6.52 -18.69
C LEU A 709 1.22 -6.15 -18.53
N GLY A 710 0.94 -4.90 -18.19
CA GLY A 710 -0.44 -4.46 -17.92
C GLY A 710 -0.64 -2.97 -18.05
N SER A 711 -1.90 -2.55 -18.09
CA SER A 711 -2.32 -1.15 -18.17
C SER A 711 -3.28 -0.82 -17.02
N ALA A 712 -3.74 0.42 -16.93
CA ALA A 712 -4.77 0.82 -15.99
C ALA A 712 -6.21 0.64 -16.53
N ASP A 713 -6.41 -0.16 -17.58
CA ASP A 713 -7.75 -0.43 -18.10
C ASP A 713 -8.54 -1.31 -17.12
N PRO A 714 -9.61 -0.82 -16.49
CA PRO A 714 -10.37 -1.61 -15.54
C PRO A 714 -11.19 -2.73 -16.19
N LEU A 715 -11.29 -2.79 -17.52
CA LEU A 715 -12.06 -3.78 -18.27
C LEU A 715 -11.18 -4.86 -18.94
N ASP A 716 -9.87 -4.64 -19.03
CA ASP A 716 -8.97 -5.57 -19.71
C ASP A 716 -8.64 -6.75 -18.79
N VAL A 717 -9.33 -7.86 -19.01
CA VAL A 717 -9.15 -9.10 -18.26
C VAL A 717 -8.16 -10.07 -18.90
N SER A 718 -7.38 -9.61 -19.89
CA SER A 718 -6.42 -10.47 -20.58
C SER A 718 -5.22 -10.86 -19.69
N THR A 719 -4.31 -11.67 -20.23
CA THR A 719 -3.07 -12.09 -19.57
C THR A 719 -2.24 -10.92 -19.06
N LEU A 720 -1.71 -11.06 -17.84
CA LEU A 720 -0.75 -10.13 -17.23
C LEU A 720 0.70 -10.65 -17.33
N GLN A 721 0.88 -11.90 -17.74
CA GLN A 721 2.20 -12.56 -17.88
C GLN A 721 2.59 -12.79 -19.34
N GLY A 722 1.64 -12.64 -20.26
CA GLY A 722 1.86 -12.76 -21.69
C GLY A 722 2.66 -11.60 -22.28
N PRO A 723 3.26 -11.80 -23.46
CA PRO A 723 4.10 -10.81 -24.09
C PRO A 723 3.32 -9.72 -24.83
N VAL A 724 1.99 -9.78 -24.89
CA VAL A 724 1.15 -8.83 -25.65
C VAL A 724 0.05 -8.30 -24.77
N ARG A 725 -0.08 -6.96 -24.72
CA ARG A 725 -1.15 -6.28 -23.99
C ARG A 725 -1.59 -5.03 -24.72
N ARG A 726 -2.87 -4.65 -24.59
CA ARG A 726 -3.38 -3.41 -25.17
C ARG A 726 -2.99 -2.22 -24.31
N ALA A 727 -2.52 -1.16 -24.94
CA ALA A 727 -2.35 0.12 -24.27
C ALA A 727 -3.71 0.70 -23.85
N TYR A 728 -3.76 1.37 -22.70
CA TYR A 728 -4.92 2.09 -22.21
C TYR A 728 -4.59 3.57 -22.13
N ARG A 729 -5.35 4.39 -22.88
CA ARG A 729 -5.04 5.82 -23.07
C ARG A 729 -3.60 6.04 -23.53
N GLY A 730 -3.15 5.17 -24.42
CA GLY A 730 -1.81 5.19 -25.00
C GLY A 730 -0.70 4.70 -24.08
N ILE A 731 -1.02 4.14 -22.91
CA ILE A 731 -0.02 3.78 -21.91
C ILE A 731 -0.13 2.31 -21.49
N LEU A 732 1.02 1.71 -21.26
CA LEU A 732 1.22 0.35 -20.78
C LEU A 732 2.43 0.34 -19.82
N GLN A 733 2.52 -0.64 -18.93
CA GLN A 733 3.66 -0.84 -18.04
C GLN A 733 4.18 -2.27 -18.18
N ALA A 734 5.48 -2.39 -18.46
CA ALA A 734 6.21 -3.65 -18.43
C ALA A 734 7.07 -3.70 -17.16
N VAL A 735 7.14 -4.85 -16.50
CA VAL A 735 8.01 -5.07 -15.34
C VAL A 735 9.12 -6.04 -15.73
N ALA A 736 10.37 -5.56 -15.75
CA ALA A 736 11.53 -6.41 -15.97
C ALA A 736 12.12 -6.90 -14.65
N ARG A 737 12.47 -8.18 -14.61
CA ARG A 737 13.00 -8.87 -13.43
C ARG A 737 14.25 -9.67 -13.79
N PRO A 738 15.33 -9.65 -12.99
CA PRO A 738 16.48 -10.53 -13.19
C PRO A 738 16.10 -12.01 -13.02
N THR A 739 16.67 -12.90 -13.84
CA THR A 739 16.43 -14.36 -13.69
C THR A 739 17.23 -14.95 -12.54
N THR A 740 16.71 -15.99 -11.86
CA THR A 740 17.45 -16.71 -10.80
C THR A 740 18.76 -17.27 -11.36
N GLY A 741 19.89 -16.95 -10.71
CA GLY A 741 21.21 -17.40 -11.15
C GLY A 741 21.71 -16.74 -12.45
N GLY A 742 21.01 -15.72 -12.96
CA GLY A 742 21.49 -14.87 -14.04
C GLY A 742 22.70 -14.05 -13.57
N GLY A 743 23.77 -14.06 -14.36
CA GLY A 743 24.94 -13.24 -14.09
C GLY A 743 24.77 -11.79 -14.56
N ASN A 744 25.81 -10.99 -14.36
CA ASN A 744 25.87 -9.62 -14.81
C ASN A 744 25.67 -9.52 -16.33
N GLY A 745 25.01 -8.46 -16.80
CA GLY A 745 24.77 -8.26 -18.21
C GLY A 745 23.70 -7.21 -18.50
N SER A 746 23.31 -7.12 -19.76
CA SER A 746 22.29 -6.18 -20.22
C SER A 746 20.96 -6.90 -20.41
N ILE A 747 19.92 -6.44 -19.73
CA ILE A 747 18.53 -6.81 -19.94
C ILE A 747 17.93 -5.81 -20.92
N THR A 748 17.57 -6.26 -22.13
CA THR A 748 16.97 -5.38 -23.15
C THR A 748 15.49 -5.68 -23.27
N LEU A 749 14.65 -4.67 -23.04
CA LEU A 749 13.24 -4.71 -23.42
C LEU A 749 13.08 -4.13 -24.82
N HIS A 750 12.41 -4.86 -25.69
CA HIS A 750 11.99 -4.42 -27.01
C HIS A 750 10.47 -4.40 -27.06
N ALA A 751 9.88 -3.25 -27.41
CA ALA A 751 8.45 -3.07 -27.58
C ALA A 751 8.11 -2.77 -29.04
N GLU A 752 7.13 -3.49 -29.58
CA GLU A 752 6.64 -3.31 -30.94
C GLU A 752 5.11 -3.32 -30.97
N ALA A 753 4.53 -2.55 -31.88
CA ALA A 753 3.10 -2.54 -32.16
C ALA A 753 2.88 -2.37 -33.66
N HIS A 754 1.78 -2.90 -34.18
CA HIS A 754 1.46 -2.75 -35.59
C HIS A 754 1.43 -1.25 -35.95
N THR A 755 2.02 -0.88 -37.09
CA THR A 755 2.10 0.51 -37.61
C THR A 755 2.85 1.55 -36.79
N LEU A 756 3.41 1.21 -35.62
CA LEU A 756 4.23 2.13 -34.82
C LEU A 756 5.72 1.80 -34.96
N ALA A 757 6.58 2.83 -34.91
CA ALA A 757 8.01 2.61 -34.76
C ALA A 757 8.29 1.87 -33.43
N PRO A 758 9.02 0.74 -33.46
CA PRO A 758 9.36 0.02 -32.24
C PRO A 758 10.36 0.82 -31.41
N ALA A 759 10.46 0.50 -30.13
CA ALA A 759 11.43 1.10 -29.23
C ALA A 759 12.04 0.06 -28.30
N GLU A 760 13.24 0.34 -27.84
CA GLU A 760 13.98 -0.52 -26.92
C GLU A 760 14.62 0.29 -25.80
N VAL A 761 14.82 -0.36 -24.66
CA VAL A 761 15.59 0.19 -23.55
C VAL A 761 16.46 -0.91 -22.93
N THR A 762 17.66 -0.55 -22.52
CA THR A 762 18.59 -1.44 -21.84
C THR A 762 18.68 -1.10 -20.36
N ILE A 763 18.56 -2.13 -19.53
CA ILE A 763 18.75 -2.10 -18.09
C ILE A 763 19.99 -2.95 -17.78
N THR A 764 20.86 -2.44 -16.92
CA THR A 764 22.07 -3.14 -16.48
C THR A 764 21.73 -4.03 -15.29
N ALA A 765 22.12 -5.30 -15.36
CA ALA A 765 22.13 -6.21 -14.21
C ALA A 765 23.59 -6.33 -13.74
N GLU A 766 23.91 -5.90 -12.52
CA GLU A 766 25.27 -5.96 -11.97
C GLU A 766 25.37 -6.42 -10.51
#